data_AF-A0AAE0RYU8-F1
#
_entry.id   AF-A0AAE0RYU8-F1
#
_cell.length_a   1.000
_cell.length_b   1.000
_cell.length_c   1.000
_cell.angle_alpha   90.00
_cell.angle_beta   90.00
_cell.angle_gamma   90.00
#
_symmetry.space_group_name_H-M   'P 1'
#
loop_
_entity.id
_entity.type
_entity.pdbx_description
1 polymer ?
#
loop_
_entity_poly.entity_id
_entity_poly.type
_entity_poly.pdbx_seq_one_letter_code
_entity_poly.pdbx_strand_id
1 'polypeptide(L)'
;MFIPTDSEGNEVNEMLRKLGFNSFEELISYIPKSLRLQKKLDIPSPLSEMEMLAHVKHLAKQNKPVSEQISFLGAGAYDHFVPAIIDAIASRSEFYTAYTPYQAEVSQGTLQVMYEFQSMIAEISGMDVANASLYDGSTALAEAMLVSVAHLQQKKIIIAGKIHPYYLNVLQTYAKPQSIQIIQTHLNNGTTDLDHLQSLLKANAVSSVIFQQPNFYGMLENSPLICKLAKDANTLAAVSVDPISLGILEAPGNYDADIVVGEGQALGCMLNFGGPYLGFYATKMELIRTLPGRLSGLTIDKDGKHGFVLTLQTREQHIKRDKATSNICTSQTLLALRATIYLAIMGKHGFHEVATQCYKKAHFLANQLTQISGVKLKYEGNDATPAGNDATPAGNAVTPAGNAVTPAGNDATPAGNDATPAGNAVTPAGNAVTPAGNAVTPAGVAITPAGVAITPAGVAKNEKSEEERKKQNEEVSAKFKEVSEKIEALSGKIEALSEALSGKIEALSEALSEKIESLWVQIRKTESMMNRFGFNVGAGVEEYFYNTLKSRMSVANIHFEHCERNVKGKRRNNESDVENEFDIVMKNGTKGVLVECKHRVRKEDVHKMQEEKINNFRQSFPEDAKLEMYLALAGISFEPKAEEEAKRAGMILLKQVGERLVEEAENLKVY
;
A
#
# COMPACT_ATOMS: atom_id res chain seq x y z
N MET A 1 -2.04 40.82 -7.08
CA MET A 1 -2.34 40.63 -8.51
C MET A 1 -1.82 39.25 -8.88
N PHE A 2 -2.65 38.33 -9.37
CA PHE A 2 -2.25 36.95 -9.72
C PHE A 2 -1.54 36.86 -11.08
N ILE A 3 -1.85 37.79 -11.99
CA ILE A 3 -1.20 37.88 -13.29
C ILE A 3 0.24 38.30 -13.03
N PRO A 4 1.24 37.52 -13.46
CA PRO A 4 2.65 37.78 -13.18
C PRO A 4 3.24 38.86 -14.11
N THR A 5 2.40 39.71 -14.71
CA THR A 5 2.86 40.85 -15.52
C THR A 5 2.96 42.09 -14.65
N ASP A 6 3.90 42.97 -14.97
CA ASP A 6 4.08 44.21 -14.24
C ASP A 6 2.78 45.04 -14.14
N SER A 7 2.56 45.64 -12.97
CA SER A 7 1.35 46.45 -12.70
C SER A 7 1.28 47.72 -13.55
N GLU A 8 2.40 48.12 -14.15
CA GLU A 8 2.52 49.27 -15.04
C GLU A 8 2.26 48.91 -16.52
N GLY A 9 2.13 47.61 -16.84
CA GLY A 9 1.83 47.11 -18.18
C GLY A 9 2.99 47.22 -19.18
N ASN A 10 4.23 47.47 -18.74
CA ASN A 10 5.39 47.52 -19.63
C ASN A 10 5.64 46.18 -20.30
N GLU A 11 5.50 45.07 -19.59
CA GLU A 11 5.68 43.72 -20.15
C GLU A 11 4.59 43.40 -21.16
N VAL A 12 3.33 43.75 -20.84
CA VAL A 12 2.19 43.59 -21.75
C VAL A 12 2.39 44.41 -23.01
N ASN A 13 2.81 45.66 -22.88
CA ASN A 13 3.08 46.55 -24.01
C ASN A 13 4.26 46.07 -24.86
N GLU A 14 5.30 45.51 -24.24
CA GLU A 14 6.41 44.89 -24.97
C GLU A 14 5.95 43.67 -25.78
N MET A 15 5.18 42.77 -25.16
CA MET A 15 4.61 41.61 -25.85
C MET A 15 3.72 42.03 -27.02
N LEU A 16 2.85 43.03 -26.84
CA LEU A 16 2.00 43.55 -27.91
C LEU A 16 2.82 44.12 -29.06
N ARG A 17 3.84 44.95 -28.78
CA ARG A 17 4.75 45.48 -29.81
C ARG A 17 5.48 44.37 -30.58
N LYS A 18 5.95 43.32 -29.89
CA LYS A 18 6.61 42.16 -30.52
C LYS A 18 5.67 41.39 -31.45
N LEU A 19 4.39 41.31 -31.08
CA LEU A 19 3.34 40.68 -31.88
C LEU A 19 2.78 41.60 -32.99
N GLY A 20 3.19 42.88 -33.03
CA GLY A 20 2.73 43.85 -34.02
C GLY A 20 1.39 44.52 -33.70
N PHE A 21 0.91 44.43 -32.45
CA PHE A 21 -0.33 45.05 -32.00
C PHE A 21 -0.06 46.32 -31.18
N ASN A 22 -0.96 47.30 -31.29
CA ASN A 22 -0.89 48.55 -30.55
C ASN A 22 -1.71 48.53 -29.26
N SER A 23 -2.62 47.57 -29.11
CA SER A 23 -3.40 47.38 -27.87
C SER A 23 -3.92 45.95 -27.72
N PHE A 24 -4.37 45.61 -26.51
CA PHE A 24 -5.02 44.32 -26.24
C PHE A 24 -6.33 44.17 -27.04
N GLU A 25 -7.09 45.25 -27.23
CA GLU A 25 -8.31 45.27 -28.05
C GLU A 25 -8.05 44.89 -29.51
N GLU A 26 -6.90 45.31 -30.05
CA GLU A 26 -6.45 44.94 -31.39
C GLU A 26 -6.09 43.44 -31.45
N LEU A 27 -5.39 42.92 -30.45
CA LEU A 27 -5.07 41.49 -30.35
C LEU A 27 -6.33 40.61 -30.30
N ILE A 28 -7.34 40.98 -29.51
CA ILE A 28 -8.60 40.20 -29.44
C ILE A 28 -9.54 40.48 -30.62
N SER A 29 -9.11 41.28 -31.61
CA SER A 29 -9.94 41.65 -32.76
C SER A 29 -10.40 40.43 -33.59
N TYR A 30 -9.63 39.34 -33.55
CA TYR A 30 -9.93 38.06 -34.21
C TYR A 30 -11.18 37.34 -33.67
N ILE A 31 -11.61 37.64 -32.44
CA ILE A 31 -12.86 37.10 -31.91
C ILE A 31 -14.01 37.91 -32.55
N PRO A 32 -14.95 37.32 -33.32
CA PRO A 32 -16.03 38.08 -33.94
C PRO A 32 -16.79 38.96 -32.93
N LYS A 33 -17.05 40.23 -33.28
CA LYS A 33 -17.73 41.17 -32.36
C LYS A 33 -19.06 40.62 -31.85
N SER A 34 -19.81 39.91 -32.69
CA SER A 34 -21.06 39.25 -32.33
C SER A 34 -20.94 38.19 -31.24
N LEU A 35 -19.74 37.61 -31.04
CA LEU A 35 -19.45 36.63 -29.99
C LEU A 35 -18.86 37.26 -28.72
N ARG A 36 -18.47 38.54 -28.77
CA ARG A 36 -17.93 39.24 -27.60
C ARG A 36 -19.05 39.75 -26.71
N LEU A 37 -18.82 39.70 -25.41
CA LEU A 37 -19.70 40.34 -24.45
C LEU A 37 -19.67 41.86 -24.66
N GLN A 38 -20.83 42.45 -24.95
CA GLN A 38 -20.96 43.89 -25.23
C GLN A 38 -21.09 44.75 -23.97
N LYS A 39 -21.12 44.11 -22.80
CA LYS A 39 -21.20 44.74 -21.49
C LYS A 39 -20.12 44.15 -20.58
N LYS A 40 -19.86 44.81 -19.45
CA LYS A 40 -19.02 44.22 -18.40
C LYS A 40 -19.73 43.01 -17.79
N LEU A 41 -18.94 42.10 -17.23
CA LEU A 41 -19.48 41.03 -16.38
C LEU A 41 -20.21 41.67 -15.18
N ASP A 42 -21.39 41.17 -14.89
CA ASP A 42 -22.20 41.61 -13.76
C ASP A 42 -21.75 40.86 -12.50
N ILE A 43 -20.59 41.27 -11.97
CA ILE A 43 -19.96 40.69 -10.79
C ILE A 43 -19.63 41.79 -9.78
N PRO A 44 -19.61 41.49 -8.46
CA PRO A 44 -19.20 42.45 -7.45
C PRO A 44 -17.79 43.00 -7.71
N SER A 45 -17.51 44.18 -7.13
CA SER A 45 -16.15 44.72 -7.11
C SER A 45 -15.16 43.71 -6.52
N PRO A 46 -13.92 43.65 -7.04
CA PRO A 46 -12.92 42.73 -6.54
C PRO A 46 -12.60 43.02 -5.07
N LEU A 47 -12.51 41.97 -4.27
CA LEU A 47 -11.98 42.05 -2.92
C LEU A 47 -10.46 41.93 -2.96
N SER A 48 -9.78 42.62 -2.05
CA SER A 48 -8.39 42.29 -1.73
C SER A 48 -8.31 40.87 -1.17
N GLU A 49 -7.10 40.28 -1.17
CA GLU A 49 -6.89 38.95 -0.61
C GLU A 49 -7.29 38.87 0.87
N MET A 50 -6.99 39.92 1.64
CA MET A 50 -7.37 40.01 3.06
C MET A 50 -8.89 40.04 3.25
N GLU A 51 -9.60 40.85 2.47
CA GLU A 51 -11.06 40.93 2.52
C GLU A 51 -11.71 39.60 2.10
N MET A 52 -11.18 38.96 1.05
CA MET A 52 -11.66 37.66 0.58
C MET A 52 -11.49 36.59 1.67
N LEU A 53 -10.31 36.50 2.30
CA LEU A 53 -10.06 35.55 3.39
C LEU A 53 -10.99 35.79 4.59
N ALA A 54 -11.19 37.05 4.97
CA ALA A 54 -12.11 37.41 6.05
C ALA A 54 -13.56 37.02 5.70
N HIS A 55 -13.98 37.28 4.47
CA HIS A 55 -15.31 36.96 3.97
C HIS A 55 -15.57 35.45 3.97
N VAL A 56 -14.65 34.65 3.41
CA VAL A 56 -14.78 33.18 3.38
C VAL A 56 -14.79 32.59 4.80
N LYS A 57 -13.93 33.09 5.71
CA LYS A 57 -13.97 32.67 7.13
C LYS A 57 -15.28 33.01 7.81
N HIS A 58 -15.89 34.16 7.49
CA HIS A 58 -17.20 34.53 8.02
C HIS A 58 -18.30 33.57 7.53
N LEU A 59 -18.31 33.22 6.24
CA LEU A 59 -19.25 32.25 5.68
C LEU A 59 -19.05 30.85 6.30
N ALA A 60 -17.79 30.40 6.44
CA ALA A 60 -17.48 29.09 7.01
C ALA A 60 -18.00 28.92 8.45
N LYS A 61 -18.02 29.99 9.25
CA LYS A 61 -18.57 30.00 10.63
C LYS A 61 -20.07 29.75 10.71
N GLN A 62 -20.80 29.82 9.59
CA GLN A 62 -22.23 29.50 9.56
C GLN A 62 -22.49 27.99 9.51
N ASN A 63 -21.45 27.19 9.20
CA ASN A 63 -21.53 25.73 9.21
C ASN A 63 -21.36 25.18 10.64
N LYS A 64 -21.91 23.98 10.89
CA LYS A 64 -21.64 23.19 12.10
C LYS A 64 -20.71 22.03 11.74
N PRO A 65 -19.41 22.13 12.06
CA PRO A 65 -18.45 21.11 11.65
C PRO A 65 -18.56 19.84 12.51
N VAL A 66 -18.10 18.70 11.97
CA VAL A 66 -18.04 17.44 12.72
C VAL A 66 -17.07 17.48 13.91
N SER A 67 -16.14 18.44 13.93
CA SER A 67 -15.28 18.71 15.09
C SER A 67 -16.05 19.26 16.29
N GLU A 68 -17.24 19.82 16.08
CA GLU A 68 -18.12 20.33 17.13
C GLU A 68 -19.37 19.45 17.33
N GLN A 69 -19.69 18.59 16.36
CA GLN A 69 -20.85 17.69 16.40
C GLN A 69 -20.50 16.27 15.96
N ILE A 70 -20.79 15.30 16.81
CA ILE A 70 -20.58 13.88 16.47
C ILE A 70 -21.59 13.46 15.40
N SER A 71 -21.09 12.92 14.28
CA SER A 71 -21.92 12.41 13.18
C SER A 71 -21.78 10.90 13.04
N PHE A 72 -22.88 10.18 13.22
CA PHE A 72 -23.00 8.74 12.95
C PHE A 72 -23.83 8.45 11.69
N LEU A 73 -23.92 9.42 10.76
CA LEU A 73 -24.70 9.24 9.53
C LEU A 73 -24.15 8.12 8.64
N GLY A 74 -22.83 7.89 8.68
CA GLY A 74 -22.16 6.84 7.91
C GLY A 74 -22.41 6.97 6.41
N ALA A 75 -22.88 5.89 5.79
CA ALA A 75 -23.26 5.87 4.37
C ALA A 75 -22.10 6.23 3.43
N GLY A 76 -20.95 5.57 3.61
CA GLY A 76 -19.77 5.75 2.75
C GLY A 76 -18.95 7.02 3.04
N ALA A 77 -19.33 7.81 4.04
CA ALA A 77 -18.58 8.97 4.52
C ALA A 77 -18.43 8.86 6.05
N TYR A 78 -17.20 8.67 6.52
CA TYR A 78 -16.93 8.35 7.92
C TYR A 78 -15.94 9.36 8.51
N ASP A 79 -16.27 9.88 9.68
CA ASP A 79 -15.38 10.77 10.42
C ASP A 79 -14.21 9.94 11.00
N HIS A 80 -13.06 10.04 10.36
CA HIS A 80 -11.83 9.38 10.74
C HIS A 80 -10.76 10.40 11.11
N PHE A 81 -9.97 10.07 12.13
CA PHE A 81 -8.80 10.87 12.46
C PHE A 81 -7.81 10.86 11.28
N VAL A 82 -7.45 12.06 10.82
CA VAL A 82 -6.44 12.26 9.77
C VAL A 82 -5.14 12.75 10.42
N PRO A 83 -4.08 11.93 10.44
CA PRO A 83 -2.80 12.34 11.01
C PRO A 83 -2.22 13.59 10.33
N ALA A 84 -1.74 14.55 11.13
CA ALA A 84 -1.23 15.84 10.65
C ALA A 84 -0.10 15.74 9.61
N ILE A 85 0.67 14.65 9.65
CA ILE A 85 1.74 14.38 8.66
C ILE A 85 1.19 14.25 7.23
N ILE A 86 -0.06 13.81 7.06
CA ILE A 86 -0.70 13.67 5.76
C ILE A 86 -0.84 15.04 5.10
N ASP A 87 -1.37 16.03 5.82
CA ASP A 87 -1.51 17.40 5.30
C ASP A 87 -0.13 18.04 5.04
N ALA A 88 0.84 17.80 5.93
CA ALA A 88 2.19 18.32 5.77
C ALA A 88 2.89 17.83 4.49
N ILE A 89 2.67 16.57 4.09
CA ILE A 89 3.25 16.00 2.86
C ILE A 89 2.40 16.33 1.64
N ALA A 90 1.08 16.15 1.71
CA ALA A 90 0.19 16.32 0.56
C ALA A 90 0.08 17.79 0.09
N SER A 91 0.38 18.75 0.97
CA SER A 91 0.40 20.20 0.62
C SER A 91 1.70 20.65 -0.04
N ARG A 92 2.72 19.78 -0.14
CA ARG A 92 3.96 20.10 -0.84
C ARG A 92 3.69 20.39 -2.31
N SER A 93 4.28 21.48 -2.82
CA SER A 93 4.01 21.96 -4.18
C SER A 93 4.31 20.93 -5.26
N GLU A 94 5.32 20.08 -5.06
CA GLU A 94 5.71 19.03 -6.01
C GLU A 94 4.60 18.00 -6.24
N PHE A 95 3.67 17.86 -5.31
CA PHE A 95 2.46 17.03 -5.46
C PHE A 95 1.21 17.87 -5.75
N TYR A 96 1.05 19.01 -5.06
CA TYR A 96 -0.19 19.77 -5.09
C TYR A 96 -0.40 20.56 -6.39
N THR A 97 0.68 21.01 -7.04
CA THR A 97 0.59 21.81 -8.29
C THR A 97 0.86 20.97 -9.55
N ALA A 98 1.42 19.77 -9.40
CA ALA A 98 1.69 18.88 -10.50
C ALA A 98 0.38 18.38 -11.15
N TYR A 99 0.38 18.26 -12.48
CA TYR A 99 -0.71 17.63 -13.21
C TYR A 99 -0.37 16.19 -13.58
N THR A 100 -1.13 15.59 -14.50
CA THR A 100 -0.92 14.22 -14.96
C THR A 100 0.55 14.00 -15.38
N PRO A 101 1.22 12.94 -14.89
CA PRO A 101 2.63 12.67 -15.14
C PRO A 101 2.88 12.11 -16.56
N TYR A 102 2.56 12.87 -17.59
CA TYR A 102 2.77 12.49 -18.99
C TYR A 102 4.26 12.41 -19.36
N GLN A 103 5.09 13.25 -18.74
CA GLN A 103 6.55 13.25 -18.90
C GLN A 103 7.16 12.48 -17.74
N ALA A 104 7.39 11.18 -17.93
CA ALA A 104 7.72 10.27 -16.84
C ALA A 104 9.06 10.62 -16.16
N GLU A 105 10.04 11.05 -16.94
CA GLU A 105 11.41 11.38 -16.52
C GLU A 105 11.46 12.50 -15.48
N VAL A 106 10.49 13.42 -15.53
CA VAL A 106 10.39 14.56 -14.60
C VAL A 106 9.23 14.39 -13.61
N SER A 107 8.61 13.21 -13.55
CA SER A 107 7.43 12.93 -12.73
C SER A 107 7.53 11.64 -11.90
N GLN A 108 8.74 11.13 -11.67
CA GLN A 108 8.96 9.84 -10.99
C GLN A 108 8.34 9.79 -9.59
N GLY A 109 8.36 10.87 -8.81
CA GLY A 109 7.75 10.90 -7.49
C GLY A 109 6.24 10.64 -7.52
N THR A 110 5.50 11.33 -8.40
CA THR A 110 4.06 11.12 -8.58
C THR A 110 3.74 9.72 -9.10
N LEU A 111 4.55 9.22 -10.05
CA LEU A 111 4.35 7.88 -10.63
C LEU A 111 4.65 6.77 -9.62
N GLN A 112 5.63 6.96 -8.75
CA GLN A 112 5.93 6.06 -7.64
C GLN A 112 4.77 6.03 -6.66
N VAL A 113 4.24 7.19 -6.25
CA VAL A 113 3.06 7.25 -5.36
C VAL A 113 1.86 6.53 -5.98
N MET A 114 1.61 6.72 -7.29
CA MET A 114 0.55 5.98 -7.99
C MET A 114 0.80 4.45 -7.92
N TYR A 115 2.05 4.01 -8.10
CA TYR A 115 2.42 2.60 -8.03
C TYR A 115 2.27 2.03 -6.62
N GLU A 116 2.67 2.79 -5.58
CA GLU A 116 2.54 2.41 -4.17
C GLU A 116 1.08 2.34 -3.75
N PHE A 117 0.25 3.33 -4.12
CA PHE A 117 -1.20 3.29 -3.92
C PHE A 117 -1.80 2.01 -4.50
N GLN A 118 -1.49 1.71 -5.77
CA GLN A 118 -1.98 0.52 -6.44
C GLN A 118 -1.56 -0.75 -5.71
N SER A 119 -0.30 -0.82 -5.26
CA SER A 119 0.25 -1.97 -4.55
C SER A 119 -0.45 -2.19 -3.22
N MET A 120 -0.66 -1.13 -2.44
CA MET A 120 -1.34 -1.20 -1.15
C MET A 120 -2.82 -1.57 -1.31
N ILE A 121 -3.53 -1.03 -2.31
CA ILE A 121 -4.92 -1.40 -2.60
C ILE A 121 -5.02 -2.86 -3.06
N ALA A 122 -4.12 -3.30 -3.93
CA ALA A 122 -4.04 -4.69 -4.37
C ALA A 122 -3.82 -5.64 -3.17
N GLU A 123 -2.89 -5.29 -2.27
CA GLU A 123 -2.58 -6.07 -1.07
C GLU A 123 -3.78 -6.18 -0.12
N ILE A 124 -4.41 -5.07 0.28
CA ILE A 124 -5.54 -5.14 1.23
C ILE A 124 -6.79 -5.80 0.63
N SER A 125 -6.94 -5.76 -0.70
CA SER A 125 -8.08 -6.39 -1.39
C SER A 125 -7.82 -7.83 -1.85
N GLY A 126 -6.57 -8.32 -1.76
CA GLY A 126 -6.18 -9.64 -2.26
C GLY A 126 -6.23 -9.76 -3.80
N MET A 127 -6.15 -8.62 -4.50
CA MET A 127 -6.25 -8.55 -5.96
C MET A 127 -4.89 -8.43 -6.63
N ASP A 128 -4.81 -8.74 -7.92
CA ASP A 128 -3.55 -8.76 -8.65
C ASP A 128 -3.12 -7.36 -9.12
N VAL A 129 -4.10 -6.50 -9.43
CA VAL A 129 -3.85 -5.15 -9.95
C VAL A 129 -4.91 -4.16 -9.46
N ALA A 130 -4.49 -2.94 -9.18
CA ALA A 130 -5.37 -1.81 -8.92
C ALA A 130 -5.04 -0.64 -9.84
N ASN A 131 -5.99 0.27 -10.03
CA ASN A 131 -5.76 1.51 -10.77
C ASN A 131 -5.26 2.65 -9.86
N ALA A 132 -4.86 3.76 -10.48
CA ALA A 132 -4.43 4.96 -9.77
C ALA A 132 -5.59 5.95 -9.58
N SER A 133 -6.64 5.45 -8.90
CA SER A 133 -7.88 6.11 -8.48
C SER A 133 -8.96 6.36 -9.53
N LEU A 134 -10.19 6.53 -9.03
CA LEU A 134 -11.41 7.00 -9.68
C LEU A 134 -12.02 8.15 -8.85
N TYR A 135 -13.14 8.72 -9.30
CA TYR A 135 -13.73 9.92 -8.68
C TYR A 135 -14.25 9.69 -7.25
N ASP A 136 -14.96 8.60 -7.02
CA ASP A 136 -15.57 8.19 -5.74
C ASP A 136 -15.97 6.71 -5.79
N GLY A 137 -16.37 6.14 -4.66
CA GLY A 137 -16.80 4.73 -4.59
C GLY A 137 -18.03 4.40 -5.45
N SER A 138 -18.92 5.37 -5.70
CA SER A 138 -20.16 5.15 -6.48
C SER A 138 -19.88 4.99 -7.97
N THR A 139 -18.99 5.82 -8.49
CA THR A 139 -18.52 5.78 -9.88
C THR A 139 -17.58 4.60 -10.09
N ALA A 140 -16.78 4.21 -9.09
CA ALA A 140 -16.02 2.97 -9.13
C ALA A 140 -16.92 1.73 -9.28
N LEU A 141 -18.03 1.66 -8.54
CA LEU A 141 -19.01 0.58 -8.69
C LEU A 141 -19.70 0.59 -10.06
N ALA A 142 -19.96 1.78 -10.62
CA ALA A 142 -20.47 1.90 -11.98
C ALA A 142 -19.48 1.40 -13.04
N GLU A 143 -18.19 1.69 -12.88
CA GLU A 143 -17.16 1.13 -13.76
C GLU A 143 -17.08 -0.40 -13.64
N ALA A 144 -17.25 -0.97 -12.43
CA ALA A 144 -17.29 -2.43 -12.25
C ALA A 144 -18.42 -3.07 -13.04
N MET A 145 -19.61 -2.45 -13.00
CA MET A 145 -20.75 -2.86 -13.85
C MET A 145 -20.41 -2.78 -15.33
N LEU A 146 -19.86 -1.65 -15.80
CA LEU A 146 -19.55 -1.45 -17.22
C LEU A 146 -18.48 -2.41 -17.74
N VAL A 147 -17.41 -2.63 -16.97
CA VAL A 147 -16.36 -3.60 -17.28
C VAL A 147 -16.95 -5.01 -17.38
N SER A 148 -17.82 -5.38 -16.44
CA SER A 148 -18.47 -6.70 -16.47
C SER A 148 -19.32 -6.91 -17.71
N VAL A 149 -20.11 -5.89 -18.09
CA VAL A 149 -20.92 -5.91 -19.32
C VAL A 149 -20.05 -5.93 -20.57
N ALA A 150 -18.95 -5.19 -20.59
CA ALA A 150 -18.01 -5.19 -21.71
C ALA A 150 -17.28 -6.54 -21.85
N HIS A 151 -17.02 -7.24 -20.74
CA HIS A 151 -16.34 -8.52 -20.73
C HIS A 151 -17.26 -9.68 -21.16
N LEU A 152 -18.44 -9.82 -20.51
CA LEU A 152 -19.35 -10.95 -20.74
C LEU A 152 -20.48 -10.67 -21.75
N GLN A 153 -20.64 -9.42 -22.17
CA GLN A 153 -21.64 -8.98 -23.16
C GLN A 153 -23.10 -9.25 -22.75
N GLN A 154 -23.39 -9.59 -21.48
CA GLN A 154 -24.75 -9.71 -20.96
C GLN A 154 -25.25 -8.36 -20.44
N LYS A 155 -26.50 -8.02 -20.72
CA LYS A 155 -27.12 -6.74 -20.32
C LYS A 155 -27.91 -6.83 -19.01
N LYS A 156 -27.57 -7.78 -18.14
CA LYS A 156 -28.19 -7.95 -16.82
C LYS A 156 -27.14 -7.96 -15.73
N ILE A 157 -27.48 -7.33 -14.61
CA ILE A 157 -26.67 -7.24 -13.38
C ILE A 157 -27.57 -7.63 -12.22
N ILE A 158 -27.07 -8.45 -11.31
CA ILE A 158 -27.77 -8.75 -10.06
C ILE A 158 -27.09 -7.98 -8.94
N ILE A 159 -27.86 -7.27 -8.12
CA ILE A 159 -27.42 -6.73 -6.85
C ILE A 159 -27.79 -7.73 -5.76
N ALA A 160 -26.79 -8.33 -5.13
CA ALA A 160 -26.96 -9.17 -3.96
C ALA A 160 -26.86 -8.32 -2.69
N GLY A 161 -27.85 -8.46 -1.81
CA GLY A 161 -27.89 -7.77 -0.54
C GLY A 161 -28.27 -6.30 -0.67
N LYS A 162 -28.06 -5.53 0.41
CA LYS A 162 -28.34 -4.09 0.42
C LYS A 162 -27.08 -3.28 0.16
N ILE A 163 -26.95 -2.71 -1.05
CA ILE A 163 -25.90 -1.72 -1.33
C ILE A 163 -26.35 -0.30 -0.99
N HIS A 164 -25.40 0.63 -0.96
CA HIS A 164 -25.65 2.05 -0.75
C HIS A 164 -26.72 2.61 -1.73
N PRO A 165 -27.80 3.27 -1.27
CA PRO A 165 -28.90 3.72 -2.12
C PRO A 165 -28.48 4.73 -3.19
N TYR A 166 -27.60 5.68 -2.86
CA TYR A 166 -27.04 6.59 -3.88
C TYR A 166 -26.11 5.90 -4.87
N TYR A 167 -25.39 4.83 -4.49
CA TYR A 167 -24.58 4.07 -5.43
C TYR A 167 -25.49 3.33 -6.41
N LEU A 168 -26.58 2.75 -5.92
CA LEU A 168 -27.62 2.17 -6.78
C LEU A 168 -28.21 3.20 -7.77
N ASN A 169 -28.46 4.44 -7.35
CA ASN A 169 -28.94 5.50 -8.26
C ASN A 169 -27.91 5.83 -9.35
N VAL A 170 -26.62 5.86 -9.00
CA VAL A 170 -25.52 6.06 -9.96
C VAL A 170 -25.44 4.89 -10.93
N LEU A 171 -25.51 3.65 -10.44
CA LEU A 171 -25.59 2.45 -11.28
C LEU A 171 -26.75 2.52 -12.27
N GLN A 172 -27.96 2.86 -11.80
CA GLN A 172 -29.14 3.00 -12.66
C GLN A 172 -28.96 4.09 -13.72
N THR A 173 -28.31 5.19 -13.36
CA THR A 173 -28.02 6.29 -14.30
C THR A 173 -27.04 5.85 -15.38
N TYR A 174 -25.98 5.11 -15.04
CA TYR A 174 -25.02 4.58 -16.01
C TYR A 174 -25.61 3.43 -16.85
N ALA A 175 -26.51 2.63 -16.27
CA ALA A 175 -27.14 1.49 -16.91
C ALA A 175 -28.12 1.91 -18.00
N LYS A 176 -28.88 3.00 -17.78
CA LYS A 176 -29.99 3.42 -18.65
C LYS A 176 -29.58 3.69 -20.11
N PRO A 177 -28.52 4.46 -20.43
CA PRO A 177 -28.12 4.71 -21.82
C PRO A 177 -27.68 3.46 -22.58
N GLN A 178 -27.27 2.39 -21.87
CA GLN A 178 -26.79 1.14 -22.45
C GLN A 178 -27.81 -0.01 -22.36
N SER A 179 -29.05 0.30 -21.92
CA SER A 179 -30.13 -0.67 -21.70
C SER A 179 -29.71 -1.85 -20.81
N ILE A 180 -28.88 -1.58 -19.79
CA ILE A 180 -28.49 -2.59 -18.79
C ILE A 180 -29.62 -2.71 -17.76
N GLN A 181 -30.10 -3.92 -17.53
CA GLN A 181 -31.11 -4.22 -16.51
C GLN A 181 -30.44 -4.56 -15.19
N ILE A 182 -30.85 -3.88 -14.12
CA ILE A 182 -30.41 -4.16 -12.75
C ILE A 182 -31.53 -4.88 -12.01
N ILE A 183 -31.24 -6.07 -11.48
CA ILE A 183 -32.16 -6.91 -10.70
C ILE A 183 -31.63 -6.95 -9.27
N GLN A 184 -32.49 -6.89 -8.26
CA GLN A 184 -32.06 -6.98 -6.85
C GLN A 184 -32.57 -8.29 -6.26
N THR A 185 -31.76 -8.93 -5.42
CA THR A 185 -32.20 -10.08 -4.63
C THR A 185 -33.21 -9.65 -3.57
N HIS A 186 -33.96 -10.62 -3.05
CA HIS A 186 -34.66 -10.41 -1.79
C HIS A 186 -33.64 -10.33 -0.65
N LEU A 187 -34.08 -9.79 0.49
CA LEU A 187 -33.28 -9.76 1.70
C LEU A 187 -33.83 -10.76 2.71
N ASN A 188 -32.93 -11.52 3.33
CA ASN A 188 -33.21 -12.35 4.50
C ASN A 188 -32.44 -11.79 5.69
N ASN A 189 -33.17 -11.33 6.72
CA ASN A 189 -32.61 -10.69 7.93
C ASN A 189 -31.52 -9.63 7.65
N GLY A 190 -31.76 -8.76 6.65
CA GLY A 190 -30.83 -7.67 6.31
C GLY A 190 -29.65 -8.07 5.41
N THR A 191 -29.56 -9.32 4.97
CA THR A 191 -28.53 -9.84 4.04
C THR A 191 -29.16 -10.48 2.80
N THR A 192 -28.35 -10.92 1.84
CA THR A 192 -28.81 -11.58 0.61
C THR A 192 -29.61 -12.86 0.89
N ASP A 193 -30.79 -12.99 0.28
CA ASP A 193 -31.45 -14.29 0.10
C ASP A 193 -30.71 -15.11 -0.97
N LEU A 194 -29.91 -16.08 -0.52
CA LEU A 194 -29.04 -16.90 -1.37
C LEU A 194 -29.82 -17.84 -2.31
N ASP A 195 -30.98 -18.34 -1.88
CA ASP A 195 -31.82 -19.19 -2.73
C ASP A 195 -32.45 -18.38 -3.85
N HIS A 196 -32.88 -17.14 -3.55
CA HIS A 196 -33.34 -16.22 -4.58
C HIS A 196 -32.18 -15.81 -5.53
N LEU A 197 -30.99 -15.53 -5.01
CA LEU A 197 -29.81 -15.26 -5.84
C LEU A 197 -29.53 -16.42 -6.81
N GLN A 198 -29.49 -17.66 -6.31
CA GLN A 198 -29.27 -18.84 -7.14
C GLN A 198 -30.37 -18.99 -8.20
N SER A 199 -31.63 -18.73 -7.84
CA SER A 199 -32.76 -18.79 -8.77
C SER A 199 -32.64 -17.74 -9.88
N LEU A 200 -32.24 -16.51 -9.54
CA LEU A 200 -32.00 -15.45 -10.52
C LEU A 200 -30.85 -15.79 -11.47
N LEU A 201 -29.75 -16.35 -10.96
CA LEU A 201 -28.61 -16.79 -11.77
C LEU A 201 -28.98 -17.93 -12.72
N LYS A 202 -29.82 -18.88 -12.30
CA LYS A 202 -30.33 -19.95 -13.18
C LYS A 202 -31.26 -19.42 -14.28
N ALA A 203 -32.03 -18.38 -13.97
CA ALA A 203 -33.05 -17.84 -14.88
C ALA A 203 -32.52 -16.77 -15.86
N ASN A 204 -31.30 -16.27 -15.67
CA ASN A 204 -30.79 -15.12 -16.42
C ASN A 204 -29.33 -15.31 -16.82
N ALA A 205 -28.99 -14.91 -18.05
CA ALA A 205 -27.60 -14.63 -18.40
C ALA A 205 -27.20 -13.25 -17.84
N VAL A 206 -26.23 -13.23 -16.94
CA VAL A 206 -25.86 -12.06 -16.11
C VAL A 206 -24.38 -11.77 -16.28
N SER A 207 -24.02 -10.48 -16.34
CA SER A 207 -22.61 -10.07 -16.47
C SER A 207 -21.91 -9.98 -15.12
N SER A 208 -22.63 -9.60 -14.06
CA SER A 208 -22.07 -9.62 -12.73
C SER A 208 -23.12 -9.71 -11.62
N VAL A 209 -22.73 -10.36 -10.53
CA VAL A 209 -23.32 -10.17 -9.20
C VAL A 209 -22.52 -9.10 -8.47
N ILE A 210 -23.18 -7.98 -8.14
CA ILE A 210 -22.62 -6.86 -7.39
C ILE A 210 -23.15 -6.89 -5.96
N PHE A 211 -22.29 -6.73 -4.98
CA PHE A 211 -22.69 -6.61 -3.58
C PHE A 211 -21.76 -5.66 -2.81
N GLN A 212 -22.08 -5.40 -1.54
CA GLN A 212 -21.27 -4.53 -0.68
C GLN A 212 -20.91 -5.26 0.62
N GLN A 213 -19.67 -5.11 1.09
CA GLN A 213 -19.15 -5.79 2.28
C GLN A 213 -18.36 -4.82 3.19
N PRO A 214 -18.82 -4.54 4.43
CA PRO A 214 -20.18 -4.80 4.94
C PRO A 214 -21.25 -4.11 4.08
N ASN A 215 -22.47 -4.63 4.09
CA ASN A 215 -23.56 -4.06 3.32
C ASN A 215 -24.03 -2.72 3.94
N PHE A 216 -24.96 -2.02 3.28
CA PHE A 216 -25.41 -0.68 3.71
C PHE A 216 -26.04 -0.65 5.11
N TYR A 217 -26.55 -1.78 5.61
CA TYR A 217 -27.06 -1.88 6.98
C TYR A 217 -25.98 -2.19 8.02
N GLY A 218 -24.72 -2.36 7.60
CA GLY A 218 -23.61 -2.80 8.44
C GLY A 218 -23.55 -4.31 8.65
N MET A 219 -24.33 -5.09 7.91
CA MET A 219 -24.34 -6.56 8.00
C MET A 219 -23.26 -7.16 7.10
N LEU A 220 -22.70 -8.31 7.49
CA LEU A 220 -21.77 -9.05 6.66
C LEU A 220 -22.55 -9.94 5.69
N GLU A 221 -22.30 -9.84 4.40
CA GLU A 221 -22.82 -10.82 3.44
C GLU A 221 -22.04 -12.13 3.54
N ASN A 222 -22.65 -13.25 3.13
CA ASN A 222 -21.91 -14.50 2.92
C ASN A 222 -21.13 -14.42 1.60
N SER A 223 -20.12 -13.54 1.57
CA SER A 223 -19.34 -13.21 0.38
C SER A 223 -18.74 -14.43 -0.32
N PRO A 224 -18.15 -15.42 0.38
CA PRO A 224 -17.62 -16.62 -0.28
C PRO A 224 -18.69 -17.40 -1.05
N LEU A 225 -19.90 -17.52 -0.50
CA LEU A 225 -20.99 -18.22 -1.17
C LEU A 225 -21.57 -17.40 -2.33
N ILE A 226 -21.67 -16.07 -2.20
CA ILE A 226 -22.08 -15.19 -3.30
C ILE A 226 -21.09 -15.32 -4.48
N CYS A 227 -19.78 -15.23 -4.21
CA CYS A 227 -18.74 -15.39 -5.23
C CYS A 227 -18.76 -16.79 -5.86
N LYS A 228 -18.92 -17.84 -5.05
CA LYS A 228 -19.06 -19.20 -5.55
C LYS A 228 -20.27 -19.35 -6.48
N LEU A 229 -21.44 -18.84 -6.10
CA LEU A 229 -22.64 -18.90 -6.93
C LEU A 229 -22.47 -18.13 -8.25
N ALA A 230 -21.78 -16.98 -8.22
CA ALA A 230 -21.44 -16.22 -9.43
C ALA A 230 -20.53 -17.03 -10.36
N LYS A 231 -19.46 -17.62 -9.80
CA LYS A 231 -18.50 -18.47 -10.53
C LYS A 231 -19.17 -19.69 -11.16
N ASP A 232 -19.99 -20.41 -10.39
CA ASP A 232 -20.75 -21.58 -10.86
C ASP A 232 -21.72 -21.23 -12.02
N ALA A 233 -22.15 -19.96 -12.10
CA ALA A 233 -23.01 -19.44 -13.16
C ALA A 233 -22.24 -18.76 -14.31
N ASN A 234 -20.90 -18.81 -14.33
CA ASN A 234 -20.03 -18.12 -15.30
C ASN A 234 -20.30 -16.60 -15.38
N THR A 235 -20.49 -15.95 -14.24
CA THR A 235 -20.67 -14.50 -14.12
C THR A 235 -19.65 -13.89 -13.16
N LEU A 236 -19.32 -12.62 -13.31
CA LEU A 236 -18.32 -11.97 -12.46
C LEU A 236 -18.89 -11.58 -11.09
N ALA A 237 -18.11 -11.71 -10.03
CA ALA A 237 -18.40 -11.17 -8.71
C ALA A 237 -17.67 -9.83 -8.50
N ALA A 238 -18.44 -8.75 -8.31
CA ALA A 238 -17.90 -7.44 -7.97
C ALA A 238 -18.36 -7.01 -6.58
N VAL A 239 -17.42 -6.62 -5.72
CA VAL A 239 -17.72 -6.20 -4.35
C VAL A 239 -17.30 -4.75 -4.10
N SER A 240 -18.20 -3.97 -3.52
CA SER A 240 -17.89 -2.68 -2.94
C SER A 240 -17.55 -2.84 -1.46
N VAL A 241 -16.38 -2.37 -1.03
CA VAL A 241 -15.91 -2.53 0.35
C VAL A 241 -15.69 -1.19 1.04
N ASP A 242 -15.82 -1.20 2.36
CA ASP A 242 -15.16 -0.20 3.20
C ASP A 242 -13.69 -0.63 3.37
N PRO A 243 -12.70 0.15 2.90
CA PRO A 243 -11.31 -0.24 2.98
C PRO A 243 -10.84 -0.46 4.42
N ILE A 244 -11.35 0.28 5.41
CA ILE A 244 -10.94 0.08 6.82
C ILE A 244 -11.34 -1.31 7.30
N SER A 245 -12.49 -1.82 6.86
CA SER A 245 -12.96 -3.15 7.28
C SER A 245 -12.00 -4.28 6.88
N LEU A 246 -11.23 -4.11 5.81
CA LEU A 246 -10.22 -5.07 5.34
C LEU A 246 -9.01 -5.21 6.27
N GLY A 247 -8.91 -4.35 7.30
CA GLY A 247 -7.93 -4.54 8.37
C GLY A 247 -8.23 -5.76 9.26
N ILE A 248 -9.48 -6.26 9.26
CA ILE A 248 -9.91 -7.42 10.07
C ILE A 248 -10.77 -8.44 9.29
N LEU A 249 -11.41 -8.04 8.19
CA LEU A 249 -12.19 -8.94 7.34
C LEU A 249 -11.30 -9.56 6.26
N GLU A 250 -11.64 -10.79 5.87
CA GLU A 250 -10.96 -11.52 4.81
C GLU A 250 -10.97 -10.71 3.50
N ALA A 251 -9.80 -10.63 2.86
CA ALA A 251 -9.61 -9.88 1.63
C ALA A 251 -10.45 -10.50 0.49
N PRO A 252 -11.18 -9.70 -0.30
CA PRO A 252 -12.09 -10.28 -1.29
C PRO A 252 -11.49 -11.17 -2.35
N GLY A 253 -10.25 -10.91 -2.76
CA GLY A 253 -9.57 -11.75 -3.72
C GLY A 253 -9.29 -13.17 -3.22
N ASN A 254 -9.33 -13.42 -1.90
CA ASN A 254 -9.14 -14.73 -1.29
C ASN A 254 -10.43 -15.58 -1.28
N TYR A 255 -11.58 -14.96 -1.52
CA TYR A 255 -12.86 -15.66 -1.70
C TYR A 255 -13.38 -15.59 -3.14
N ASP A 256 -12.47 -15.47 -4.11
CA ASP A 256 -12.76 -15.46 -5.55
C ASP A 256 -13.64 -14.29 -6.03
N ALA A 257 -13.51 -13.09 -5.44
CA ALA A 257 -14.02 -11.89 -6.11
C ALA A 257 -13.19 -11.58 -7.38
N ASP A 258 -13.85 -11.10 -8.44
CA ASP A 258 -13.21 -10.71 -9.71
C ASP A 258 -12.84 -9.22 -9.72
N ILE A 259 -13.69 -8.39 -9.10
CA ILE A 259 -13.55 -6.94 -9.03
C ILE A 259 -13.81 -6.46 -7.60
N VAL A 260 -12.94 -5.61 -7.08
CA VAL A 260 -13.12 -4.93 -5.78
C VAL A 260 -13.05 -3.44 -6.00
N VAL A 261 -14.04 -2.73 -5.48
CA VAL A 261 -14.10 -1.27 -5.52
C VAL A 261 -14.43 -0.72 -4.15
N GLY A 262 -14.22 0.57 -3.93
CA GLY A 262 -14.62 1.17 -2.67
C GLY A 262 -14.37 2.66 -2.63
N GLU A 263 -14.85 3.26 -1.55
CA GLU A 263 -14.57 4.65 -1.18
C GLU A 263 -13.38 4.70 -0.23
N GLY A 264 -12.31 5.33 -0.68
CA GLY A 264 -11.04 5.49 0.01
C GLY A 264 -11.00 6.66 0.99
N GLN A 265 -12.10 7.42 1.18
CA GLN A 265 -12.13 8.60 2.04
C GLN A 265 -11.55 8.34 3.45
N ALA A 266 -11.88 7.20 4.06
CA ALA A 266 -11.42 6.85 5.41
C ALA A 266 -9.89 6.64 5.50
N LEU A 267 -9.20 6.50 4.37
CA LEU A 267 -7.74 6.38 4.28
C LEU A 267 -7.09 7.77 4.29
N GLY A 268 -7.29 8.54 5.36
CA GLY A 268 -6.63 9.83 5.56
C GLY A 268 -7.16 10.99 4.70
N CYS A 269 -8.36 10.88 4.15
CA CYS A 269 -9.05 11.99 3.49
C CYS A 269 -10.15 12.58 4.39
N MET A 270 -10.37 13.89 4.27
CA MET A 270 -11.38 14.61 5.04
C MET A 270 -12.78 14.44 4.44
N LEU A 271 -13.83 14.60 5.25
CA LEU A 271 -15.23 14.51 4.78
C LEU A 271 -15.61 15.59 3.76
N ASN A 272 -15.09 16.81 3.90
CA ASN A 272 -15.26 17.94 2.97
C ASN A 272 -16.68 18.16 2.39
N PHE A 273 -17.72 17.77 3.14
CA PHE A 273 -19.12 17.83 2.71
C PHE A 273 -19.39 17.13 1.36
N GLY A 274 -18.76 15.97 1.13
CA GLY A 274 -19.01 15.09 -0.02
C GLY A 274 -17.88 14.99 -1.04
N GLY A 275 -16.77 15.73 -0.89
CA GLY A 275 -15.60 15.55 -1.74
C GLY A 275 -14.57 16.68 -1.70
N PRO A 276 -13.42 16.51 -2.37
CA PRO A 276 -13.11 15.40 -3.27
C PRO A 276 -12.87 14.09 -2.50
N TYR A 277 -13.48 13.01 -2.98
CA TYR A 277 -13.40 11.65 -2.44
C TYR A 277 -12.49 10.78 -3.31
N LEU A 278 -12.33 9.50 -2.97
CA LEU A 278 -11.35 8.61 -3.57
C LEU A 278 -12.00 7.28 -3.96
N GLY A 279 -12.41 7.15 -5.22
CA GLY A 279 -12.75 5.83 -5.74
C GLY A 279 -11.49 4.99 -5.94
N PHE A 280 -11.50 3.72 -5.54
CA PHE A 280 -10.48 2.75 -5.96
C PHE A 280 -11.10 1.57 -6.70
N TYR A 281 -10.30 0.95 -7.56
CA TYR A 281 -10.70 -0.20 -8.36
C TYR A 281 -9.54 -1.18 -8.44
N ALA A 282 -9.78 -2.43 -8.02
CA ALA A 282 -8.85 -3.54 -8.09
C ALA A 282 -9.51 -4.76 -8.71
N THR A 283 -8.73 -5.60 -9.38
CA THR A 283 -9.24 -6.75 -10.12
C THR A 283 -8.16 -7.82 -10.34
N LYS A 284 -8.57 -8.99 -10.81
CA LYS A 284 -7.68 -10.06 -11.25
C LYS A 284 -6.93 -9.65 -12.53
N MET A 285 -5.75 -10.22 -12.72
CA MET A 285 -4.85 -9.88 -13.84
C MET A 285 -5.51 -10.08 -15.21
N GLU A 286 -6.44 -11.02 -15.32
CA GLU A 286 -7.21 -11.34 -16.52
C GLU A 286 -8.02 -10.14 -17.06
N LEU A 287 -8.47 -9.25 -16.17
CA LEU A 287 -9.29 -8.08 -16.48
C LEU A 287 -8.48 -6.78 -16.63
N ILE A 288 -7.13 -6.84 -16.58
CA ILE A 288 -6.28 -5.64 -16.63
C ILE A 288 -6.49 -4.80 -17.91
N ARG A 289 -6.85 -5.43 -19.03
CA ARG A 289 -7.09 -4.73 -20.31
C ARG A 289 -8.37 -3.91 -20.33
N THR A 290 -9.30 -4.20 -19.42
CA THR A 290 -10.56 -3.47 -19.23
C THR A 290 -10.51 -2.50 -18.06
N LEU A 291 -9.41 -2.47 -17.30
CA LEU A 291 -9.23 -1.59 -16.13
C LEU A 291 -9.53 -0.12 -16.50
N PRO A 292 -10.40 0.58 -15.73
CA PRO A 292 -10.70 1.99 -15.95
C PRO A 292 -9.59 2.87 -15.37
N GLY A 293 -9.35 4.02 -16.00
CA GLY A 293 -8.39 5.01 -15.52
C GLY A 293 -6.92 4.63 -15.72
N ARG A 294 -6.07 5.37 -15.02
CA ARG A 294 -4.61 5.33 -15.17
C ARG A 294 -4.02 4.13 -14.42
N LEU A 295 -2.90 3.65 -14.93
CA LEU A 295 -2.10 2.59 -14.32
C LEU A 295 -0.63 2.97 -14.39
N SER A 296 0.03 3.09 -13.23
CA SER A 296 1.48 3.23 -13.13
C SER A 296 2.13 1.85 -13.14
N GLY A 297 3.20 1.69 -13.90
CA GLY A 297 3.96 0.44 -14.02
C GLY A 297 5.46 0.67 -13.87
N LEU A 298 6.13 -0.29 -13.25
CA LEU A 298 7.59 -0.36 -13.19
C LEU A 298 8.16 -0.71 -14.57
N THR A 299 9.19 0.01 -14.99
CA THR A 299 9.94 -0.20 -16.23
C THR A 299 11.43 0.01 -15.99
N ILE A 300 12.22 -0.10 -17.05
CA ILE A 300 13.65 0.17 -17.06
C ILE A 300 13.93 1.30 -18.07
N ASP A 301 14.78 2.26 -17.70
CA ASP A 301 15.21 3.34 -18.58
C ASP A 301 16.34 2.92 -19.53
N LYS A 302 16.86 3.87 -20.32
CA LYS A 302 17.96 3.62 -21.28
C LYS A 302 19.29 3.22 -20.62
N ASP A 303 19.48 3.54 -19.34
CA ASP A 303 20.70 3.31 -18.58
C ASP A 303 20.57 2.05 -17.69
N GLY A 304 19.46 1.30 -17.81
CA GLY A 304 19.22 0.08 -17.06
C GLY A 304 18.64 0.30 -15.66
N LYS A 305 18.23 1.53 -15.31
CA LYS A 305 17.67 1.85 -14.00
C LYS A 305 16.17 1.65 -13.97
N HIS A 306 15.66 1.24 -12.82
CA HIS A 306 14.22 1.17 -12.60
C HIS A 306 13.59 2.56 -12.56
N GLY A 307 12.46 2.69 -13.23
CA GLY A 307 11.61 3.87 -13.19
C GLY A 307 10.15 3.50 -13.37
N PHE A 308 9.25 4.45 -13.15
CA PHE A 308 7.82 4.28 -13.28
C PHE A 308 7.30 5.03 -14.51
N VAL A 309 6.28 4.49 -15.17
CA VAL A 309 5.61 5.12 -16.31
C VAL A 309 4.11 4.88 -16.24
N LEU A 310 3.32 5.74 -16.88
CA LEU A 310 1.94 5.37 -17.20
C LEU A 310 1.95 4.26 -18.27
N THR A 311 1.33 3.13 -17.96
CA THR A 311 1.35 1.95 -18.84
C THR A 311 -0.06 1.57 -19.29
N LEU A 312 -0.14 0.80 -20.38
CA LEU A 312 -1.39 0.39 -21.03
C LEU A 312 -2.31 1.59 -21.36
N GLN A 313 -1.72 2.74 -21.70
CA GLN A 313 -2.45 3.98 -21.97
C GLN A 313 -3.41 3.88 -23.17
N THR A 314 -3.24 2.87 -24.02
CA THR A 314 -4.19 2.57 -25.11
C THR A 314 -5.60 2.24 -24.60
N ARG A 315 -5.81 2.05 -23.29
CA ARG A 315 -7.16 1.92 -22.69
C ARG A 315 -7.86 3.27 -22.55
N GLU A 316 -7.11 4.36 -22.46
CA GLU A 316 -7.59 5.67 -22.02
C GLU A 316 -8.15 6.53 -23.17
N GLN A 317 -8.99 7.50 -22.80
CA GLN A 317 -9.73 8.36 -23.72
C GLN A 317 -8.85 9.16 -24.69
N HIS A 318 -7.64 9.55 -24.30
CA HIS A 318 -6.76 10.39 -25.14
C HIS A 318 -6.20 9.61 -26.34
N ILE A 319 -6.23 8.27 -26.29
CA ILE A 319 -5.83 7.39 -27.40
C ILE A 319 -7.06 6.78 -28.06
N LYS A 320 -7.92 6.11 -27.29
CA LYS A 320 -9.04 5.33 -27.86
C LYS A 320 -10.36 6.08 -28.02
N ARG A 321 -10.48 7.29 -27.46
CA ARG A 321 -11.67 8.14 -27.55
C ARG A 321 -12.95 7.38 -27.14
N ASP A 322 -13.90 7.23 -28.05
CA ASP A 322 -15.17 6.52 -27.87
C ASP A 322 -15.01 5.02 -27.60
N LYS A 323 -13.86 4.43 -27.95
CA LYS A 323 -13.53 3.01 -27.70
C LYS A 323 -12.71 2.79 -26.43
N ALA A 324 -12.50 3.83 -25.62
CA ALA A 324 -11.78 3.74 -24.36
C ALA A 324 -12.57 2.91 -23.34
N THR A 325 -11.88 2.43 -22.31
CA THR A 325 -12.54 1.66 -21.22
C THR A 325 -13.43 2.55 -20.36
N SER A 326 -13.14 3.84 -20.28
CA SER A 326 -13.89 4.85 -19.53
C SER A 326 -13.63 6.24 -20.11
N ASN A 327 -14.51 7.19 -19.80
CA ASN A 327 -14.34 8.61 -20.14
C ASN A 327 -13.44 9.38 -19.16
N ILE A 328 -12.99 8.74 -18.08
CA ILE A 328 -12.17 9.38 -17.03
C ILE A 328 -10.87 9.96 -17.60
N CYS A 329 -10.45 11.13 -17.10
CA CYS A 329 -9.22 11.81 -17.50
C CYS A 329 -8.46 12.37 -16.28
N THR A 330 -8.99 13.44 -15.67
CA THR A 330 -8.61 13.82 -14.31
C THR A 330 -9.21 12.79 -13.36
N SER A 331 -8.41 12.29 -12.42
CA SER A 331 -8.85 11.38 -11.35
C SER A 331 -8.57 12.03 -9.98
N GLN A 332 -8.33 11.25 -8.94
CA GLN A 332 -8.13 11.70 -7.57
C GLN A 332 -6.72 11.38 -7.05
N THR A 333 -5.69 11.57 -7.89
CA THR A 333 -4.30 11.24 -7.55
C THR A 333 -3.81 11.90 -6.25
N LEU A 334 -4.23 13.14 -5.97
CA LEU A 334 -3.87 13.81 -4.72
C LEU A 334 -4.49 13.11 -3.49
N LEU A 335 -5.69 12.55 -3.62
CA LEU A 335 -6.33 11.78 -2.54
C LEU A 335 -5.72 10.39 -2.44
N ALA A 336 -5.33 9.78 -3.56
CA ALA A 336 -4.55 8.54 -3.58
C ALA A 336 -3.18 8.72 -2.87
N LEU A 337 -2.52 9.88 -3.03
CA LEU A 337 -1.32 10.22 -2.26
C LEU A 337 -1.62 10.23 -0.75
N ARG A 338 -2.73 10.86 -0.33
CA ARG A 338 -3.13 10.89 1.10
C ARG A 338 -3.37 9.49 1.64
N ALA A 339 -4.07 8.64 0.87
CA ALA A 339 -4.30 7.24 1.22
C ALA A 339 -3.00 6.44 1.30
N THR A 340 -2.05 6.68 0.40
CA THR A 340 -0.72 6.04 0.42
C THR A 340 0.05 6.44 1.67
N ILE A 341 0.07 7.73 2.01
CA ILE A 341 0.72 8.20 3.25
C ILE A 341 0.03 7.57 4.47
N TYR A 342 -1.31 7.55 4.51
CA TYR A 342 -2.07 6.95 5.61
C TYR A 342 -1.71 5.48 5.80
N LEU A 343 -1.77 4.67 4.74
CA LEU A 343 -1.46 3.24 4.82
C LEU A 343 0.01 3.00 5.19
N ALA A 344 0.93 3.81 4.67
CA ALA A 344 2.35 3.73 5.01
C ALA A 344 2.62 4.04 6.49
N ILE A 345 2.02 5.09 7.06
CA ILE A 345 2.25 5.47 8.47
C ILE A 345 1.55 4.54 9.46
N MET A 346 0.35 4.05 9.11
CA MET A 346 -0.38 3.13 9.96
C MET A 346 0.28 1.75 9.94
N GLY A 347 0.78 1.33 8.76
CA GLY A 347 1.30 0.00 8.52
C GLY A 347 0.26 -1.09 8.82
N LYS A 348 0.69 -2.36 8.75
CA LYS A 348 -0.18 -3.51 9.01
C LYS A 348 -0.84 -3.46 10.39
N HIS A 349 -0.05 -3.18 11.44
CA HIS A 349 -0.54 -3.22 12.82
C HIS A 349 -1.49 -2.07 13.15
N GLY A 350 -1.15 -0.85 12.73
CA GLY A 350 -2.01 0.31 12.97
C GLY A 350 -3.30 0.24 12.17
N PHE A 351 -3.25 -0.25 10.93
CA PHE A 351 -4.44 -0.46 10.11
C PHE A 351 -5.40 -1.49 10.73
N HIS A 352 -4.87 -2.65 11.16
CA HIS A 352 -5.62 -3.66 11.90
C HIS A 352 -6.22 -3.09 13.20
N GLU A 353 -5.44 -2.30 13.96
CA GLU A 353 -5.92 -1.69 15.20
C GLU A 353 -7.06 -0.70 14.96
N VAL A 354 -6.98 0.15 13.93
CA VAL A 354 -8.08 1.08 13.58
C VAL A 354 -9.36 0.31 13.26
N ALA A 355 -9.26 -0.72 12.42
CA ALA A 355 -10.39 -1.57 12.06
C ALA A 355 -10.99 -2.28 13.30
N THR A 356 -10.12 -2.80 14.17
CA THR A 356 -10.50 -3.43 15.44
C THR A 356 -11.20 -2.45 16.37
N GLN A 357 -10.74 -1.20 16.45
CA GLN A 357 -11.37 -0.15 17.26
C GLN A 357 -12.75 0.23 16.71
N CYS A 358 -12.90 0.37 15.40
CA CYS A 358 -14.20 0.62 14.77
C CYS A 358 -15.18 -0.51 15.11
N TYR A 359 -14.77 -1.77 14.95
CA TYR A 359 -15.55 -2.94 15.32
C TYR A 359 -15.96 -2.93 16.81
N LYS A 360 -14.98 -2.88 17.72
CA LYS A 360 -15.23 -2.93 19.17
C LYS A 360 -16.15 -1.80 19.64
N LYS A 361 -15.94 -0.57 19.15
CA LYS A 361 -16.73 0.59 19.55
C LYS A 361 -18.15 0.55 18.99
N ALA A 362 -18.33 0.04 17.77
CA ALA A 362 -19.67 -0.18 17.20
C ALA A 362 -20.47 -1.21 18.03
N HIS A 363 -19.85 -2.34 18.40
CA HIS A 363 -20.48 -3.35 19.24
C HIS A 363 -20.73 -2.85 20.67
N PHE A 364 -19.81 -2.09 21.25
CA PHE A 364 -20.02 -1.43 22.54
C PHE A 364 -21.24 -0.50 22.49
N LEU A 365 -21.33 0.36 21.47
CA LEU A 365 -22.45 1.28 21.28
C LEU A 365 -23.77 0.50 21.14
N ALA A 366 -23.81 -0.53 20.31
CA ALA A 366 -24.98 -1.41 20.15
C ALA A 366 -25.42 -2.01 21.49
N ASN A 367 -24.48 -2.55 22.27
CA ASN A 367 -24.76 -3.13 23.58
C ASN A 367 -25.32 -2.10 24.57
N GLN A 368 -24.78 -0.88 24.60
CA GLN A 368 -25.29 0.20 25.45
C GLN A 368 -26.68 0.67 25.02
N LEU A 369 -26.92 0.84 23.72
CA LEU A 369 -28.20 1.30 23.19
C LEU A 369 -29.33 0.30 23.46
N THR A 370 -29.06 -1.00 23.37
CA THR A 370 -30.06 -2.05 23.64
C THR A 370 -30.43 -2.20 25.12
N GLN A 371 -29.72 -1.53 26.05
CA GLN A 371 -30.16 -1.43 27.45
C GLN A 371 -31.28 -0.39 27.63
N ILE A 372 -31.49 0.50 26.66
CA ILE A 372 -32.53 1.52 26.71
C ILE A 372 -33.88 0.85 26.37
N SER A 373 -34.85 0.99 27.28
CA SER A 373 -36.19 0.42 27.08
C SER A 373 -36.80 0.89 25.76
N GLY A 374 -37.25 -0.07 24.94
CA GLY A 374 -37.83 0.17 23.61
C GLY A 374 -36.83 0.23 22.46
N VAL A 375 -35.52 0.23 22.73
CA VAL A 375 -34.48 0.19 21.68
C VAL A 375 -34.05 -1.25 21.45
N LYS A 376 -34.11 -1.71 20.19
CA LYS A 376 -33.68 -3.04 19.77
C LYS A 376 -32.86 -2.95 18.50
N LEU A 377 -31.92 -3.88 18.32
CA LEU A 377 -31.25 -4.05 17.04
C LEU A 377 -32.28 -4.41 15.97
N LYS A 378 -32.18 -3.77 14.81
CA LYS A 378 -33.05 -4.05 13.67
C LYS A 378 -32.79 -5.45 13.09
N TYR A 379 -31.54 -5.89 13.16
CA TYR A 379 -31.06 -7.18 12.69
C TYR A 379 -30.23 -7.79 13.82
N GLU A 380 -30.43 -9.07 14.13
CA GLU A 380 -29.81 -9.74 15.30
C GLU A 380 -28.33 -10.12 15.10
N GLY A 381 -27.64 -9.49 14.14
CA GLY A 381 -26.35 -9.98 13.64
C GLY A 381 -26.52 -11.27 12.83
N ASN A 382 -25.51 -11.65 12.07
CA ASN A 382 -25.44 -13.00 11.50
C ASN A 382 -24.15 -13.67 11.97
N ASP A 383 -24.19 -14.99 12.22
CA ASP A 383 -23.03 -15.81 12.57
C ASP A 383 -22.05 -15.97 11.39
N ALA A 384 -21.98 -15.00 10.48
CA ALA A 384 -20.99 -14.95 9.43
C ALA A 384 -19.62 -14.73 10.09
N THR A 385 -18.98 -15.84 10.45
CA THR A 385 -17.58 -15.87 10.86
C THR A 385 -16.76 -15.20 9.77
N PRO A 386 -15.85 -14.25 10.10
CA PRO A 386 -14.80 -13.85 9.19
C PRO A 386 -14.14 -15.14 8.69
N ALA A 387 -14.19 -15.41 7.39
CA ALA A 387 -13.57 -16.61 6.84
C ALA A 387 -12.08 -16.55 7.21
N GLY A 388 -11.58 -17.53 7.97
CA GLY A 388 -10.17 -17.59 8.36
C GLY A 388 -9.85 -17.13 9.78
N ASN A 389 -10.46 -17.78 10.78
CA ASN A 389 -9.82 -18.30 12.00
C ASN A 389 -10.95 -18.76 12.93
N ASP A 390 -10.80 -19.94 13.52
CA ASP A 390 -11.72 -20.49 14.53
C ASP A 390 -11.85 -19.52 15.73
N ALA A 391 -12.82 -18.63 15.65
CA ALA A 391 -13.39 -17.92 16.78
C ALA A 391 -14.90 -18.07 16.68
N THR A 392 -15.42 -19.11 17.33
CA THR A 392 -16.85 -19.23 17.63
C THR A 392 -17.35 -17.93 18.25
N PRO A 393 -18.48 -17.36 17.80
CA PRO A 393 -19.13 -16.28 18.52
C PRO A 393 -19.46 -16.78 19.92
N ALA A 394 -18.92 -16.13 20.95
CA ALA A 394 -19.37 -16.39 22.31
C ALA A 394 -20.83 -15.94 22.40
N GLY A 395 -21.73 -16.92 22.42
CA GLY A 395 -23.13 -16.74 22.72
C GLY A 395 -23.33 -16.08 24.08
N ASN A 396 -24.52 -15.50 24.22
CA ASN A 396 -25.07 -14.94 25.45
C ASN A 396 -24.78 -15.78 26.69
N ALA A 397 -23.86 -15.33 27.56
CA ALA A 397 -23.91 -15.50 29.01
C ALA A 397 -22.71 -14.80 29.66
N VAL A 398 -22.95 -13.71 30.40
CA VAL A 398 -22.11 -13.38 31.55
C VAL A 398 -23.01 -13.12 32.74
N THR A 399 -23.14 -14.14 33.59
CA THR A 399 -23.56 -13.99 34.99
C THR A 399 -22.54 -13.13 35.72
N PRO A 400 -22.96 -12.17 36.56
CA PRO A 400 -22.04 -11.24 37.21
C PRO A 400 -21.34 -11.94 38.39
N ALA A 401 -20.02 -12.10 38.30
CA ALA A 401 -19.18 -12.37 39.46
C ALA A 401 -18.71 -11.03 40.04
N GLY A 402 -19.28 -10.66 41.19
CA GLY A 402 -18.92 -9.46 41.94
C GLY A 402 -17.62 -9.58 42.73
N ASN A 403 -17.11 -8.40 43.08
CA ASN A 403 -16.42 -7.99 44.31
C ASN A 403 -15.46 -6.84 43.94
N ALA A 404 -15.33 -5.71 44.62
CA ALA A 404 -16.08 -5.02 45.66
C ALA A 404 -15.39 -3.64 45.77
N VAL A 405 -16.14 -2.55 45.92
CA VAL A 405 -15.66 -1.36 46.64
C VAL A 405 -16.82 -0.88 47.51
N THR A 406 -16.65 -1.00 48.82
CA THR A 406 -17.59 -0.58 49.87
C THR A 406 -17.50 0.92 50.18
N PRO A 407 -18.51 1.50 50.87
CA PRO A 407 -18.99 2.86 50.66
C PRO A 407 -18.49 3.85 51.71
N ALA A 408 -18.60 5.14 51.40
CA ALA A 408 -18.65 6.21 52.40
C ALA A 408 -19.50 7.38 51.88
N GLY A 409 -20.53 7.75 52.65
CA GLY A 409 -21.25 9.02 52.49
C GLY A 409 -22.77 8.88 52.58
N ASN A 410 -23.30 8.90 53.81
CA ASN A 410 -24.72 9.08 54.11
C ASN A 410 -25.23 10.43 53.60
N ASP A 411 -26.41 10.47 52.99
CA ASP A 411 -27.52 11.29 53.51
C ASP A 411 -28.87 10.86 52.94
N ALA A 412 -29.87 10.89 53.82
CA ALA A 412 -31.25 10.48 53.59
C ALA A 412 -32.12 11.62 53.01
N THR A 413 -33.16 11.20 52.30
CA THR A 413 -34.29 11.91 51.66
C THR A 413 -35.20 12.68 52.68
N PRO A 414 -36.31 13.41 52.33
CA PRO A 414 -37.14 13.34 51.11
C PRO A 414 -37.90 14.61 50.60
N ALA A 415 -38.61 14.41 49.48
CA ALA A 415 -39.90 15.00 49.05
C ALA A 415 -39.93 16.31 48.22
N GLY A 416 -40.79 16.31 47.18
CA GLY A 416 -41.47 17.52 46.71
C GLY A 416 -41.67 17.70 45.20
N ASN A 417 -42.71 17.05 44.66
CA ASN A 417 -43.65 17.44 43.60
C ASN A 417 -43.24 18.25 42.33
N ASP A 418 -43.83 17.73 41.24
CA ASP A 418 -44.54 18.42 40.16
C ASP A 418 -43.90 18.63 38.79
N ALA A 419 -44.83 18.54 37.84
CA ALA A 419 -44.69 18.27 36.42
C ALA A 419 -44.29 19.49 35.57
N THR A 420 -43.69 19.16 34.41
CA THR A 420 -43.62 19.84 33.09
C THR A 420 -44.40 21.17 32.89
N PRO A 421 -43.94 22.12 32.02
CA PRO A 421 -43.52 21.81 30.65
C PRO A 421 -42.43 22.69 29.99
N ALA A 422 -42.13 22.30 28.74
CA ALA A 422 -41.18 22.85 27.78
C ALA A 422 -41.13 24.39 27.64
N GLY A 423 -39.95 24.92 27.29
CA GLY A 423 -39.80 26.31 26.88
C GLY A 423 -38.37 26.68 26.48
N ASN A 424 -38.22 27.19 25.26
CA ASN A 424 -37.00 27.67 24.64
C ASN A 424 -36.35 28.86 25.38
N ALA A 425 -35.06 29.05 25.05
CA ALA A 425 -34.39 30.34 24.81
C ALA A 425 -33.53 31.00 25.92
N VAL A 426 -32.23 31.10 25.56
CA VAL A 426 -31.33 32.27 25.64
C VAL A 426 -30.49 32.48 26.93
N THR A 427 -29.18 32.53 26.65
CA THR A 427 -27.96 32.85 27.41
C THR A 427 -28.04 34.10 28.32
N PRO A 428 -27.13 34.26 29.32
CA PRO A 428 -25.93 35.06 29.03
C PRO A 428 -24.64 34.70 29.82
N ALA A 429 -23.54 35.20 29.24
CA ALA A 429 -22.34 35.75 29.87
C ALA A 429 -21.20 34.81 30.32
N GLY A 430 -19.99 35.17 29.88
CA GLY A 430 -18.74 34.70 30.48
C GLY A 430 -17.51 34.96 29.61
N ASN A 431 -17.11 36.22 29.47
CA ASN A 431 -15.81 36.62 28.89
C ASN A 431 -14.64 36.00 29.68
N ALA A 432 -13.68 35.38 29.00
CA ALA A 432 -12.28 35.35 29.42
C ALA A 432 -11.34 35.13 28.22
N VAL A 433 -10.26 35.90 28.21
CA VAL A 433 -9.25 36.07 27.16
C VAL A 433 -8.07 35.11 27.39
N THR A 434 -7.38 34.77 26.28
CA THR A 434 -6.16 33.94 26.02
C THR A 434 -4.88 34.38 26.80
N PRO A 435 -3.65 33.79 26.68
CA PRO A 435 -3.11 32.79 25.70
C PRO A 435 -2.06 31.72 26.20
N ALA A 436 -1.72 30.79 25.28
CA ALA A 436 -0.40 30.13 25.01
C ALA A 436 0.22 29.05 25.93
N GLY A 437 0.87 28.04 25.30
CA GLY A 437 2.02 27.30 25.88
C GLY A 437 2.19 25.82 25.47
N ASN A 438 3.37 25.46 24.94
CA ASN A 438 3.78 24.16 24.35
C ASN A 438 4.45 23.14 25.32
N ALA A 439 4.56 21.87 24.86
CA ALA A 439 5.51 20.76 25.21
C ALA A 439 5.26 20.01 26.54
N VAL A 440 5.51 18.69 26.73
CA VAL A 440 6.69 17.84 26.44
C VAL A 440 6.32 16.33 26.34
N THR A 441 7.15 15.57 25.63
CA THR A 441 7.29 14.11 25.40
C THR A 441 7.56 13.23 26.65
N PRO A 442 7.50 11.87 26.54
CA PRO A 442 7.37 10.93 27.66
C PRO A 442 8.70 10.31 28.14
N ALA A 443 8.71 9.84 29.40
CA ALA A 443 9.73 8.93 29.94
C ALA A 443 9.06 7.62 30.37
N GLY A 444 9.61 6.50 29.91
CA GLY A 444 9.13 5.14 30.21
C GLY A 444 9.74 4.53 31.48
N VAL A 445 9.22 3.37 31.89
CA VAL A 445 9.91 2.35 32.69
C VAL A 445 9.38 0.97 32.26
N ALA A 446 10.28 0.00 32.26
CA ALA A 446 10.12 -1.33 31.68
C ALA A 446 10.13 -2.45 32.77
N ILE A 447 9.67 -3.64 32.36
CA ILE A 447 10.17 -5.01 32.68
C ILE A 447 9.53 -5.87 33.83
N THR A 448 8.67 -6.82 33.38
CA THR A 448 8.62 -8.32 33.59
C THR A 448 8.17 -8.96 34.94
N PRO A 449 8.01 -10.32 35.08
CA PRO A 449 6.71 -10.99 35.03
C PRO A 449 6.44 -11.96 36.23
N ALA A 450 5.18 -12.33 36.47
CA ALA A 450 4.81 -13.48 37.31
C ALA A 450 3.61 -14.15 36.63
N GLY A 451 3.63 -15.43 36.24
CA GLY A 451 3.91 -16.59 37.07
C GLY A 451 2.58 -17.34 37.23
N VAL A 452 2.20 -18.12 36.21
CA VAL A 452 0.92 -18.87 36.18
C VAL A 452 1.10 -20.21 36.88
N ALA A 453 0.36 -20.41 37.98
CA ALA A 453 0.09 -21.72 38.55
C ALA A 453 -1.40 -22.01 38.40
N ILE A 454 -1.76 -23.06 37.64
CA ILE A 454 -3.13 -23.56 37.49
C ILE A 454 -3.25 -24.83 38.33
N THR A 455 -4.16 -24.83 39.30
CA THR A 455 -4.70 -26.04 39.93
C THR A 455 -6.09 -26.34 39.36
N PRO A 456 -6.44 -27.60 39.03
CA PRO A 456 -7.71 -27.95 38.40
C PRO A 456 -8.81 -28.23 39.44
N ALA A 457 -9.99 -27.67 39.21
CA ALA A 457 -11.27 -28.11 39.78
C ALA A 457 -12.16 -28.53 38.61
N GLY A 458 -12.97 -29.57 38.63
CA GLY A 458 -13.28 -30.65 39.57
C GLY A 458 -14.21 -31.58 38.79
N VAL A 459 -14.04 -32.90 38.92
CA VAL A 459 -14.76 -33.91 38.12
C VAL A 459 -16.13 -34.16 38.73
N ALA A 460 -17.20 -33.85 38.00
CA ALA A 460 -18.56 -34.30 38.32
C ALA A 460 -18.78 -35.72 37.75
N LYS A 461 -19.06 -36.68 38.64
CA LYS A 461 -19.40 -38.08 38.28
C LYS A 461 -20.83 -38.14 37.76
N ASN A 462 -21.01 -38.64 36.53
CA ASN A 462 -22.28 -39.15 36.02
C ASN A 462 -22.14 -40.67 35.80
N GLU A 463 -22.92 -41.46 36.52
CA GLU A 463 -23.03 -42.91 36.36
C GLU A 463 -23.97 -43.21 35.20
N LYS A 464 -23.41 -43.56 34.03
CA LYS A 464 -24.12 -44.23 32.94
C LYS A 464 -23.78 -45.72 32.97
N SER A 465 -24.75 -46.56 32.58
CA SER A 465 -24.64 -48.02 32.62
C SER A 465 -23.46 -48.55 31.78
N GLU A 466 -22.84 -49.64 32.23
CA GLU A 466 -21.63 -50.23 31.64
C GLU A 466 -21.82 -50.68 30.18
N GLU A 467 -23.07 -50.98 29.80
CA GLU A 467 -23.46 -51.41 28.46
C GLU A 467 -23.57 -50.22 27.47
N GLU A 468 -24.01 -49.05 27.93
CA GLU A 468 -24.02 -47.81 27.13
C GLU A 468 -22.60 -47.27 26.89
N ARG A 469 -21.71 -47.37 27.89
CA ARG A 469 -20.29 -47.01 27.71
C ARG A 469 -19.61 -47.88 26.66
N LYS A 470 -19.97 -49.16 26.56
CA LYS A 470 -19.40 -50.09 25.59
C LYS A 470 -19.84 -49.76 24.16
N LYS A 471 -21.14 -49.50 23.94
CA LYS A 471 -21.66 -49.02 22.65
C LYS A 471 -21.05 -47.68 22.23
N GLN A 472 -20.94 -46.73 23.17
CA GLN A 472 -20.39 -45.42 22.87
C GLN A 472 -18.89 -45.48 22.56
N ASN A 473 -18.13 -46.37 23.22
CA ASN A 473 -16.73 -46.62 22.88
C ASN A 473 -16.54 -47.30 21.52
N GLU A 474 -17.41 -48.24 21.14
CA GLU A 474 -17.37 -48.86 19.81
C GLU A 474 -17.66 -47.84 18.70
N GLU A 475 -18.64 -46.96 18.91
CA GLU A 475 -19.01 -45.90 17.95
C GLU A 475 -17.92 -44.82 17.84
N VAL A 476 -17.28 -44.44 18.95
CA VAL A 476 -16.12 -43.55 18.97
C VAL A 476 -14.93 -44.20 18.28
N SER A 477 -14.66 -45.49 18.52
CA SER A 477 -13.57 -46.21 17.88
C SER A 477 -13.77 -46.33 16.36
N ALA A 478 -15.01 -46.51 15.89
CA ALA A 478 -15.33 -46.52 14.46
C ALA A 478 -15.08 -45.15 13.82
N LYS A 479 -15.47 -44.06 14.48
CA LYS A 479 -15.20 -42.69 14.02
C LYS A 479 -13.70 -42.36 14.01
N PHE A 480 -12.95 -42.80 15.00
CA PHE A 480 -11.49 -42.64 15.02
C PHE A 480 -10.83 -43.35 13.84
N LYS A 481 -11.30 -44.54 13.49
CA LYS A 481 -10.80 -45.29 12.33
C LYS A 481 -11.09 -44.55 11.02
N GLU A 482 -12.31 -44.04 10.85
CA GLU A 482 -12.70 -43.24 9.67
C GLU A 482 -11.87 -41.96 9.53
N VAL A 483 -11.61 -41.27 10.65
CA VAL A 483 -10.76 -40.06 10.67
C VAL A 483 -9.31 -40.40 10.35
N SER A 484 -8.79 -41.51 10.86
CA SER A 484 -7.42 -41.98 10.57
C SER A 484 -7.24 -42.30 9.08
N GLU A 485 -8.19 -42.99 8.46
CA GLU A 485 -8.16 -43.31 7.02
C GLU A 485 -8.21 -42.03 6.16
N LYS A 486 -8.96 -41.01 6.59
CA LYS A 486 -9.00 -39.69 5.93
C LYS A 486 -7.68 -38.93 6.05
N ILE A 487 -7.00 -38.99 7.19
CA ILE A 487 -5.69 -38.36 7.42
C ILE A 487 -4.61 -39.03 6.56
N GLU A 488 -4.65 -40.36 6.44
CA GLU A 488 -3.71 -41.11 5.61
C GLU A 488 -3.89 -40.78 4.12
N ALA A 489 -5.15 -40.68 3.65
CA ALA A 489 -5.47 -40.25 2.29
C ALA A 489 -5.05 -38.80 2.00
N LEU A 490 -5.13 -37.90 2.99
CA LEU A 490 -4.66 -36.51 2.88
C LEU A 490 -3.12 -36.44 2.85
N SER A 491 -2.45 -37.24 3.67
CA SER A 491 -0.98 -37.31 3.71
C SER A 491 -0.40 -37.77 2.37
N GLY A 492 -0.99 -38.81 1.75
CA GLY A 492 -0.59 -39.26 0.42
C GLY A 492 -0.82 -38.20 -0.68
N LYS A 493 -1.87 -37.38 -0.56
CA LYS A 493 -2.09 -36.24 -1.48
C LYS A 493 -1.04 -35.14 -1.30
N ILE A 494 -0.62 -34.88 -0.05
CA ILE A 494 0.43 -33.91 0.27
C ILE A 494 1.78 -34.38 -0.28
N GLU A 495 2.13 -35.66 -0.12
CA GLU A 495 3.35 -36.23 -0.71
C GLU A 495 3.33 -36.12 -2.25
N ALA A 496 2.22 -36.48 -2.89
CA ALA A 496 2.09 -36.36 -4.35
C ALA A 496 2.18 -34.89 -4.82
N LEU A 497 1.62 -33.93 -4.05
CA LEU A 497 1.75 -32.50 -4.35
C LEU A 497 3.20 -32.01 -4.16
N SER A 498 3.89 -32.54 -3.14
CA SER A 498 5.28 -32.21 -2.83
C SER A 498 6.23 -32.70 -3.92
N GLU A 499 6.06 -33.93 -4.41
CA GLU A 499 6.82 -34.45 -5.56
C GLU A 499 6.56 -33.64 -6.83
N ALA A 500 5.29 -33.31 -7.11
CA ALA A 500 4.93 -32.50 -8.27
C ALA A 500 5.50 -31.07 -8.20
N LEU A 501 5.59 -30.50 -6.99
CA LEU A 501 6.21 -29.19 -6.77
C LEU A 501 7.73 -29.25 -6.91
N SER A 502 8.36 -30.31 -6.40
CA SER A 502 9.81 -30.54 -6.53
C SER A 502 10.24 -30.66 -8.00
N GLY A 503 9.50 -31.44 -8.80
CA GLY A 503 9.76 -31.56 -10.23
C GLY A 503 9.58 -30.25 -11.00
N LYS A 504 8.62 -29.39 -10.59
CA LYS A 504 8.47 -28.04 -11.16
C LYS A 504 9.62 -27.11 -10.77
N ILE A 505 10.14 -27.22 -9.56
CA ILE A 505 11.28 -26.43 -9.07
C ILE A 505 12.56 -26.81 -9.84
N GLU A 506 12.81 -28.10 -10.05
CA GLU A 506 13.96 -28.56 -10.86
C GLU A 506 13.88 -28.05 -12.31
N ALA A 507 12.72 -28.16 -12.95
CA ALA A 507 12.53 -27.66 -14.31
C ALA A 507 12.70 -26.13 -14.40
N LEU A 508 12.26 -25.38 -13.38
CA LEU A 508 12.47 -23.93 -13.31
C LEU A 508 13.96 -23.58 -13.10
N SER A 509 14.67 -24.37 -12.30
CA SER A 509 16.10 -24.21 -12.02
C SER A 509 16.97 -24.48 -13.25
N GLU A 510 16.66 -25.51 -14.04
CA GLU A 510 17.32 -25.76 -15.33
C GLU A 510 17.06 -24.61 -16.32
N ALA A 511 15.82 -24.16 -16.46
CA ALA A 511 15.47 -23.06 -17.34
C ALA A 511 16.13 -21.74 -16.93
N LEU A 512 16.29 -21.49 -15.63
CA LEU A 512 17.00 -20.33 -15.10
C LEU A 512 18.51 -20.43 -15.36
N SER A 513 19.09 -21.63 -15.20
CA SER A 513 20.51 -21.88 -15.46
C SER A 513 20.88 -21.69 -16.93
N GLU A 514 20.03 -22.15 -17.87
CA GLU A 514 20.21 -21.89 -19.31
C GLU A 514 20.15 -20.39 -19.63
N LYS A 515 19.22 -19.65 -19.02
CA LYS A 515 19.12 -18.19 -19.18
C LYS A 515 20.36 -17.48 -18.65
N ILE A 516 20.87 -17.87 -17.47
CA ILE A 516 22.09 -17.32 -16.88
C ILE A 516 23.30 -17.57 -17.81
N GLU A 517 23.45 -18.77 -18.36
CA GLU A 517 24.52 -19.05 -19.33
C GLU A 517 24.40 -18.22 -20.62
N SER A 518 23.16 -18.03 -21.12
CA SER A 518 22.94 -17.19 -22.30
C SER A 518 23.37 -15.72 -22.08
N LEU A 519 23.13 -15.19 -20.88
CA LEU A 519 23.57 -13.85 -20.47
C LEU A 519 25.09 -13.78 -20.36
N TRP A 520 25.75 -14.82 -19.82
CA TRP A 520 27.21 -14.89 -19.75
C TRP A 520 27.88 -14.94 -21.13
N VAL A 521 27.25 -15.58 -22.12
CA VAL A 521 27.73 -15.57 -23.51
C VAL A 521 27.62 -14.17 -24.12
N GLN A 522 26.56 -13.43 -23.83
CA GLN A 522 26.40 -12.05 -24.29
C GLN A 522 27.43 -11.12 -23.65
N ILE A 523 27.64 -11.22 -22.34
CA ILE A 523 28.66 -10.44 -21.61
C ILE A 523 30.05 -10.68 -22.21
N ARG A 524 30.45 -11.94 -22.46
CA ARG A 524 31.74 -12.28 -23.07
C ARG A 524 31.92 -11.69 -24.48
N LYS A 525 30.85 -11.61 -25.27
CA LYS A 525 30.87 -10.97 -26.60
C LYS A 525 31.07 -9.46 -26.48
N THR A 526 30.40 -8.83 -25.53
CA THR A 526 30.54 -7.39 -25.24
C THR A 526 31.95 -7.05 -24.74
N GLU A 527 32.53 -7.88 -23.87
CA GLU A 527 33.92 -7.73 -23.39
C GLU A 527 34.94 -7.87 -24.53
N SER A 528 34.77 -8.89 -25.40
CA SER A 528 35.62 -9.05 -26.60
C SER A 528 35.51 -7.86 -27.55
N MET A 529 34.32 -7.24 -27.63
CA MET A 529 34.08 -6.05 -28.43
C MET A 529 34.75 -4.81 -27.80
N MET A 530 34.57 -4.56 -26.50
CA MET A 530 35.18 -3.43 -25.78
C MET A 530 36.71 -3.46 -25.83
N ASN A 531 37.32 -4.65 -25.67
CA ASN A 531 38.77 -4.81 -25.80
C ASN A 531 39.28 -4.51 -27.22
N ARG A 532 38.51 -4.80 -28.28
CA ARG A 532 38.86 -4.42 -29.66
C ARG A 532 38.80 -2.91 -29.92
N PHE A 533 38.02 -2.18 -29.13
CA PHE A 533 37.92 -0.72 -29.19
C PHE A 533 38.91 0.01 -28.25
N GLY A 534 39.84 -0.72 -27.62
CA GLY A 534 40.88 -0.13 -26.77
C GLY A 534 40.42 0.27 -25.36
N PHE A 535 39.22 -0.14 -24.93
CA PHE A 535 38.76 0.08 -23.56
C PHE A 535 39.40 -0.95 -22.61
N ASN A 536 40.25 -0.49 -21.69
CA ASN A 536 40.78 -1.33 -20.61
C ASN A 536 39.70 -1.51 -19.53
N VAL A 537 38.99 -2.65 -19.59
CA VAL A 537 37.91 -3.00 -18.66
C VAL A 537 38.40 -3.00 -17.19
N GLY A 538 39.66 -3.38 -16.94
CA GLY A 538 40.24 -3.35 -15.58
C GLY A 538 40.28 -1.94 -14.99
N ALA A 539 40.80 -0.97 -15.75
CA ALA A 539 40.89 0.42 -15.32
C ALA A 539 39.52 1.06 -15.05
N GLY A 540 38.49 0.68 -15.83
CA GLY A 540 37.11 1.15 -15.60
C GLY A 540 36.48 0.58 -14.32
N VAL A 541 36.77 -0.69 -14.01
CA VAL A 541 36.31 -1.33 -12.77
C VAL A 541 36.97 -0.67 -11.55
N GLU A 542 38.29 -0.47 -11.60
CA GLU A 542 39.05 0.22 -10.56
C GLU A 542 38.50 1.63 -10.30
N GLU A 543 38.24 2.40 -11.36
CA GLU A 543 37.70 3.76 -11.25
C GLU A 543 36.31 3.80 -10.62
N TYR A 544 35.44 2.85 -10.97
CA TYR A 544 34.12 2.73 -10.36
C TYR A 544 34.20 2.48 -8.84
N PHE A 545 34.96 1.46 -8.43
CA PHE A 545 35.07 1.11 -7.02
C PHE A 545 35.79 2.20 -6.22
N TYR A 546 36.82 2.84 -6.79
CA TYR A 546 37.51 3.96 -6.15
C TYR A 546 36.55 5.14 -5.90
N ASN A 547 35.81 5.58 -6.91
CA ASN A 547 34.87 6.69 -6.75
C ASN A 547 33.79 6.37 -5.70
N THR A 548 33.30 5.13 -5.70
CA THR A 548 32.31 4.67 -4.72
C THR A 548 32.88 4.68 -3.30
N LEU A 549 34.06 4.08 -3.09
CA LEU A 549 34.71 3.99 -1.78
C LEU A 549 35.15 5.36 -1.27
N LYS A 550 35.67 6.23 -2.15
CA LYS A 550 36.05 7.61 -1.82
C LYS A 550 34.86 8.46 -1.39
N SER A 551 33.67 8.23 -1.95
CA SER A 551 32.46 8.96 -1.55
C SER A 551 31.96 8.59 -0.15
N ARG A 552 32.17 7.33 0.27
CA ARG A 552 31.65 6.80 1.53
C ARG A 552 32.67 6.78 2.66
N MET A 553 33.97 6.77 2.34
CA MET A 553 35.08 6.70 3.28
C MET A 553 34.91 5.60 4.35
N SER A 554 34.24 4.50 3.99
CA SER A 554 33.94 3.40 4.91
C SER A 554 33.81 2.08 4.16
N VAL A 555 34.27 1.00 4.80
CA VAL A 555 34.16 -0.40 4.36
C VAL A 555 34.03 -1.28 5.61
N ALA A 556 33.12 -2.24 5.63
CA ALA A 556 32.89 -3.17 6.76
C ALA A 556 32.55 -2.45 8.07
N ASN A 557 31.79 -1.35 7.99
CA ASN A 557 31.53 -0.40 9.09
C ASN A 557 32.80 0.24 9.70
N ILE A 558 33.96 0.11 9.06
CA ILE A 558 35.20 0.77 9.44
C ILE A 558 35.31 2.07 8.64
N HIS A 559 35.51 3.19 9.33
CA HIS A 559 35.69 4.50 8.69
C HIS A 559 37.17 4.76 8.42
N PHE A 560 37.49 5.33 7.27
CA PHE A 560 38.85 5.64 6.83
C PHE A 560 39.02 7.14 6.60
N GLU A 561 40.24 7.64 6.78
CA GLU A 561 40.58 9.06 6.59
C GLU A 561 41.21 9.30 5.22
N HIS A 562 41.87 8.28 4.67
CA HIS A 562 42.53 8.30 3.38
C HIS A 562 42.01 7.19 2.47
N CYS A 563 41.87 7.49 1.17
CA CYS A 563 41.49 6.55 0.12
C CYS A 563 42.24 6.93 -1.16
N GLU A 564 43.14 6.04 -1.61
CA GLU A 564 44.02 6.27 -2.75
C GLU A 564 43.89 5.13 -3.77
N ARG A 565 43.97 5.46 -5.06
CA ARG A 565 43.98 4.48 -6.16
C ARG A 565 45.36 4.39 -6.81
N ASN A 566 45.68 3.24 -7.40
CA ASN A 566 46.93 2.96 -8.12
C ASN A 566 48.16 3.30 -7.27
N VAL A 567 48.15 2.80 -6.05
CA VAL A 567 49.20 3.04 -5.06
C VAL A 567 50.42 2.21 -5.45
N LYS A 568 51.57 2.87 -5.65
CA LYS A 568 52.82 2.23 -6.05
C LYS A 568 53.83 2.30 -4.92
N GLY A 569 54.44 1.16 -4.60
CA GLY A 569 55.44 1.09 -3.55
C GLY A 569 56.62 0.23 -3.96
N LYS A 570 57.83 0.72 -3.72
CA LYS A 570 59.06 0.04 -4.12
C LYS A 570 59.56 -0.85 -2.99
N ARG A 571 59.84 -2.11 -3.32
CA ARG A 571 60.58 -3.02 -2.45
C ARG A 571 62.00 -3.20 -3.00
N ARG A 572 62.99 -3.03 -2.12
CA ARG A 572 64.39 -3.31 -2.42
C ARG A 572 64.63 -4.81 -2.33
N ASN A 573 64.94 -5.45 -3.45
CA ASN A 573 65.47 -6.81 -3.46
C ASN A 573 66.96 -6.75 -3.82
N ASN A 574 67.78 -7.71 -3.36
CA ASN A 574 69.25 -7.62 -3.34
C ASN A 574 69.95 -7.34 -4.70
N GLU A 575 69.23 -7.25 -5.82
CA GLU A 575 69.76 -6.93 -7.15
C GLU A 575 68.92 -5.92 -7.97
N SER A 576 67.71 -5.50 -7.53
CA SER A 576 66.88 -4.48 -8.20
C SER A 576 65.71 -3.98 -7.33
N ASP A 577 65.24 -2.75 -7.61
CA ASP A 577 63.98 -2.23 -7.04
C ASP A 577 62.79 -2.84 -7.79
N VAL A 578 61.94 -3.58 -7.09
CA VAL A 578 60.69 -4.12 -7.64
C VAL A 578 59.55 -3.16 -7.26
N GLU A 579 58.84 -2.64 -8.26
CA GLU A 579 57.66 -1.79 -8.06
C GLU A 579 56.41 -2.65 -7.93
N ASN A 580 55.74 -2.57 -6.78
CA ASN A 580 54.44 -3.20 -6.55
C ASN A 580 53.32 -2.19 -6.72
N GLU A 581 52.21 -2.63 -7.32
CA GLU A 581 51.02 -1.82 -7.55
C GLU A 581 49.81 -2.40 -6.81
N PHE A 582 49.02 -1.50 -6.22
CA PHE A 582 47.85 -1.79 -5.41
C PHE A 582 46.66 -0.95 -5.90
N ASP A 583 45.55 -1.60 -6.21
CA ASP A 583 44.44 -0.95 -6.92
C ASP A 583 43.82 0.16 -6.06
N ILE A 584 43.38 -0.15 -4.84
CA ILE A 584 42.89 0.84 -3.87
C ILE A 584 43.38 0.51 -2.47
N VAL A 585 43.87 1.54 -1.76
CA VAL A 585 44.28 1.44 -0.35
C VAL A 585 43.53 2.49 0.45
N MET A 586 42.86 2.07 1.53
CA MET A 586 42.24 3.00 2.48
C MET A 586 42.87 2.84 3.86
N LYS A 587 43.08 3.95 4.57
CA LYS A 587 43.77 3.97 5.87
C LYS A 587 43.08 4.92 6.86
N ASN A 588 43.03 4.52 8.11
CA ASN A 588 42.92 5.42 9.27
C ASN A 588 44.12 5.15 10.17
N GLY A 589 44.40 6.03 11.15
CA GLY A 589 45.62 5.94 11.97
C GLY A 589 45.94 4.59 12.64
N THR A 590 45.02 3.60 12.65
CA THR A 590 45.25 2.26 13.21
C THR A 590 44.91 1.09 12.27
N LYS A 591 44.11 1.30 11.22
CA LYS A 591 43.57 0.26 10.34
C LYS A 591 43.77 0.60 8.88
N GLY A 592 43.99 -0.43 8.05
CA GLY A 592 44.04 -0.30 6.60
C GLY A 592 43.18 -1.36 5.91
N VAL A 593 42.68 -1.06 4.71
CA VAL A 593 42.09 -2.06 3.82
C VAL A 593 42.77 -1.98 2.46
N LEU A 594 43.19 -3.14 1.97
CA LEU A 594 43.70 -3.32 0.62
C LEU A 594 42.59 -3.93 -0.24
N VAL A 595 42.18 -3.20 -1.28
CA VAL A 595 41.12 -3.64 -2.19
C VAL A 595 41.74 -3.97 -3.54
N GLU A 596 41.49 -5.18 -4.03
CA GLU A 596 41.83 -5.58 -5.39
C GLU A 596 40.55 -5.60 -6.24
N CYS A 597 40.60 -4.92 -7.38
CA CYS A 597 39.49 -4.75 -8.29
C CYS A 597 39.61 -5.71 -9.48
N LYS A 598 38.53 -6.42 -9.79
CA LYS A 598 38.45 -7.33 -10.93
C LYS A 598 37.08 -7.23 -11.59
N HIS A 599 37.02 -7.24 -12.91
CA HIS A 599 35.74 -7.37 -13.62
C HIS A 599 35.03 -8.70 -13.22
N ARG A 600 35.83 -9.76 -13.05
CA ARG A 600 35.41 -11.06 -12.57
C ARG A 600 36.45 -11.61 -11.60
N VAL A 601 36.03 -11.78 -10.35
CA VAL A 601 36.87 -12.33 -9.28
C VAL A 601 36.88 -13.85 -9.40
N ARG A 602 38.09 -14.42 -9.47
CA ARG A 602 38.36 -15.85 -9.58
C ARG A 602 39.03 -16.37 -8.33
N LYS A 603 39.12 -17.69 -8.24
CA LYS A 603 39.76 -18.39 -7.13
C LYS A 603 41.21 -17.92 -6.90
N GLU A 604 41.95 -17.74 -8.00
CA GLU A 604 43.35 -17.29 -7.94
C GLU A 604 43.53 -15.92 -7.30
N ASP A 605 42.56 -15.01 -7.44
CA ASP A 605 42.63 -13.65 -6.89
C ASP A 605 42.59 -13.66 -5.35
N VAL A 606 41.84 -14.61 -4.77
CA VAL A 606 41.78 -14.81 -3.31
C VAL A 606 43.16 -15.23 -2.78
N HIS A 607 43.78 -16.23 -3.39
CA HIS A 607 45.11 -16.71 -3.01
C HIS A 607 46.17 -15.60 -3.16
N LYS A 608 46.15 -14.88 -4.28
CA LYS A 608 47.06 -13.76 -4.55
C LYS A 608 46.98 -12.67 -3.49
N MET A 609 45.76 -12.36 -3.03
CA MET A 609 45.55 -11.38 -1.97
C MET A 609 46.15 -11.81 -0.63
N GLN A 610 45.98 -13.09 -0.23
CA GLN A 610 46.47 -13.60 1.06
C GLN A 610 47.98 -13.82 1.09
N GLU A 611 48.56 -14.33 0.01
CA GLU A 611 49.94 -14.82 0.02
C GLU A 611 50.94 -13.81 -0.55
N GLU A 612 50.52 -12.99 -1.52
CA GLU A 612 51.42 -12.08 -2.22
C GLU A 612 51.17 -10.61 -1.87
N LYS A 613 49.96 -10.10 -2.16
CA LYS A 613 49.68 -8.66 -2.14
C LYS A 613 49.85 -8.05 -0.75
N ILE A 614 49.37 -8.69 0.32
CA ILE A 614 49.55 -8.17 1.68
C ILE A 614 51.02 -8.13 2.13
N ASN A 615 51.80 -9.16 1.77
CA ASN A 615 53.22 -9.23 2.10
C ASN A 615 54.02 -8.17 1.33
N ASN A 616 53.70 -8.00 0.05
CA ASN A 616 54.28 -6.97 -0.80
C ASN A 616 53.95 -5.57 -0.26
N PHE A 617 52.70 -5.34 0.18
CA PHE A 617 52.29 -4.07 0.75
C PHE A 617 53.12 -3.70 1.98
N ARG A 618 53.26 -4.61 2.95
CA ARG A 618 54.05 -4.37 4.17
C ARG A 618 55.53 -4.08 3.90
N GLN A 619 56.10 -4.65 2.85
CA GLN A 619 57.50 -4.43 2.49
C GLN A 619 57.71 -3.15 1.68
N SER A 620 56.70 -2.78 0.88
CA SER A 620 56.70 -1.56 0.08
C SER A 620 56.40 -0.30 0.92
N PHE A 621 55.70 -0.44 2.06
CA PHE A 621 55.34 0.65 2.98
C PHE A 621 55.66 0.29 4.45
N PRO A 622 56.95 0.31 4.86
CA PRO A 622 57.37 -0.07 6.21
C PRO A 622 56.75 0.79 7.33
N GLU A 623 56.44 2.05 7.04
CA GLU A 623 55.75 2.98 7.93
C GLU A 623 54.33 2.52 8.30
N ASP A 624 53.67 1.81 7.39
CA ASP A 624 52.31 1.28 7.56
C ASP A 624 52.30 -0.16 8.09
N ALA A 625 53.47 -0.75 8.38
CA ALA A 625 53.58 -2.15 8.81
C ALA A 625 52.83 -2.47 10.11
N LYS A 626 52.44 -1.45 10.89
CA LYS A 626 51.70 -1.58 12.15
C LYS A 626 50.17 -1.49 12.00
N LEU A 627 49.64 -1.21 10.81
CA LEU A 627 48.19 -1.15 10.58
C LEU A 627 47.56 -2.54 10.72
N GLU A 628 46.39 -2.60 11.36
CA GLU A 628 45.51 -3.77 11.25
C GLU A 628 44.96 -3.81 9.82
N MET A 629 45.45 -4.74 9.00
CA MET A 629 45.10 -4.81 7.58
C MET A 629 43.93 -5.75 7.33
N TYR A 630 42.95 -5.27 6.58
CA TYR A 630 41.87 -6.06 6.02
C TYR A 630 42.08 -6.21 4.51
N LEU A 631 41.61 -7.33 3.96
CA LEU A 631 41.66 -7.61 2.54
C LEU A 631 40.26 -7.57 1.95
N ALA A 632 40.11 -6.91 0.81
CA ALA A 632 38.85 -6.81 0.10
C ALA A 632 39.00 -7.18 -1.37
N LEU A 633 38.02 -7.90 -1.90
CA LEU A 633 37.89 -8.19 -3.32
C LEU A 633 36.68 -7.43 -3.86
N ALA A 634 36.92 -6.56 -4.83
CA ALA A 634 35.89 -5.77 -5.48
C ALA A 634 35.66 -6.27 -6.90
N GLY A 635 34.42 -6.59 -7.24
CA GLY A 635 34.13 -7.02 -8.60
C GLY A 635 32.69 -6.91 -9.06
N ILE A 636 32.55 -6.85 -10.38
CA ILE A 636 31.26 -6.86 -11.07
C ILE A 636 30.65 -8.27 -11.02
N SER A 637 31.50 -9.30 -11.00
CA SER A 637 31.07 -10.69 -10.87
C SER A 637 32.04 -11.53 -10.06
N PHE A 638 31.51 -12.56 -9.40
CA PHE A 638 32.26 -13.51 -8.59
C PHE A 638 31.99 -14.92 -9.07
N GLU A 639 33.04 -15.74 -9.20
CA GLU A 639 32.85 -17.17 -9.32
C GLU A 639 32.38 -17.75 -7.98
N PRO A 640 31.40 -18.68 -7.96
CA PRO A 640 30.86 -19.22 -6.71
C PRO A 640 31.93 -19.77 -5.77
N LYS A 641 32.94 -20.46 -6.33
CA LYS A 641 34.08 -20.99 -5.55
C LYS A 641 34.98 -19.90 -4.98
N ALA A 642 35.19 -18.80 -5.73
CA ALA A 642 35.99 -17.67 -5.27
C ALA A 642 35.29 -16.93 -4.13
N GLU A 643 33.96 -16.78 -4.23
CA GLU A 643 33.15 -16.17 -3.18
C GLU A 643 33.19 -16.98 -1.87
N GLU A 644 32.96 -18.29 -1.94
CA GLU A 644 33.05 -19.16 -0.76
C GLU A 644 34.43 -19.11 -0.10
N GLU A 645 35.50 -19.10 -0.91
CA GLU A 645 36.86 -19.09 -0.39
C GLU A 645 37.25 -17.73 0.20
N ALA A 646 36.85 -16.63 -0.43
CA ALA A 646 37.02 -15.29 0.12
C ALA A 646 36.30 -15.12 1.47
N LYS A 647 35.08 -15.66 1.61
CA LYS A 647 34.33 -15.71 2.88
C LYS A 647 35.06 -16.55 3.93
N ARG A 648 35.55 -17.75 3.57
CA ARG A 648 36.35 -18.59 4.48
C ARG A 648 37.66 -17.94 4.89
N ALA A 649 38.25 -17.16 4.01
CA ALA A 649 39.43 -16.34 4.27
C ALA A 649 39.12 -15.13 5.18
N GLY A 650 37.86 -14.78 5.42
CA GLY A 650 37.50 -13.59 6.18
C GLY A 650 37.81 -12.29 5.44
N MET A 651 37.74 -12.30 4.11
CA MET A 651 37.87 -11.11 3.27
C MET A 651 36.54 -10.38 3.11
N ILE A 652 36.63 -9.09 2.80
CA ILE A 652 35.48 -8.26 2.46
C ILE A 652 35.16 -8.44 0.98
N LEU A 653 33.90 -8.72 0.65
CA LEU A 653 33.42 -8.80 -0.72
C LEU A 653 32.65 -7.54 -1.08
N LEU A 654 33.15 -6.82 -2.07
CA LEU A 654 32.58 -5.59 -2.61
C LEU A 654 31.95 -5.91 -3.97
N LYS A 655 30.67 -6.26 -3.96
CA LYS A 655 29.92 -6.71 -5.14
C LYS A 655 29.13 -5.55 -5.73
N GLN A 656 29.29 -5.32 -7.03
CA GLN A 656 28.39 -4.43 -7.74
C GLN A 656 27.09 -5.17 -8.11
N VAL A 657 25.96 -4.74 -7.55
CA VAL A 657 24.63 -5.25 -7.89
C VAL A 657 23.79 -4.07 -8.41
N GLY A 658 23.71 -3.95 -9.73
CA GLY A 658 23.14 -2.77 -10.38
C GLY A 658 23.95 -1.51 -10.04
N GLU A 659 23.30 -0.50 -9.46
CA GLU A 659 23.95 0.74 -9.00
C GLU A 659 24.43 0.67 -7.54
N ARG A 660 24.14 -0.43 -6.84
CA ARG A 660 24.44 -0.57 -5.42
C ARG A 660 25.72 -1.37 -5.25
N LEU A 661 26.60 -0.84 -4.39
CA LEU A 661 27.68 -1.62 -3.80
C LEU A 661 27.09 -2.44 -2.65
N VAL A 662 27.06 -3.76 -2.82
CA VAL A 662 26.74 -4.73 -1.78
C VAL A 662 28.06 -5.14 -1.12
N GLU A 663 28.10 -5.03 0.19
CA GLU A 663 29.25 -5.40 0.99
C GLU A 663 28.91 -6.63 1.83
N GLU A 664 29.72 -7.67 1.71
CA GLU A 664 29.61 -8.87 2.55
C GLU A 664 30.93 -9.02 3.32
N ALA A 665 30.84 -9.00 4.65
CA ALA A 665 31.99 -9.01 5.53
C ALA A 665 31.75 -9.99 6.71
N GLU A 666 31.52 -11.25 6.37
CA GLU A 666 31.33 -12.33 7.34
C GLU A 666 32.69 -12.86 7.83
N ASN A 667 32.83 -13.06 9.15
CA ASN A 667 34.06 -13.60 9.77
C ASN A 667 35.35 -12.86 9.39
N LEU A 668 35.29 -11.51 9.35
CA LEU A 668 36.41 -10.61 9.06
C LEU A 668 37.71 -11.01 9.77
N LYS A 669 38.77 -11.20 8.99
CA LYS A 669 40.11 -11.51 9.48
C LYS A 669 41.03 -10.29 9.33
N VAL A 670 41.81 -10.03 10.37
CA VAL A 670 42.95 -9.10 10.31
C VAL A 670 44.17 -9.88 9.82
N TYR A 671 44.84 -9.36 8.79
CA TYR A 671 46.00 -9.94 8.11
C TYR A 671 47.29 -9.24 8.52
#